data_AF-A0A6B0T7K1-F1
#
_entry.id   AF-A0A6B0T7K1-F1
#
_cell.length_a   1.000
_cell.length_b   1.000
_cell.length_c   1.000
_cell.angle_alpha   90.00
_cell.angle_beta   90.00
_cell.angle_gamma   90.00
#
_symmetry.space_group_name_H-M   'P 1'
#
loop_
_entity.id
_entity.type
_entity.pdbx_description
1 polymer ?
#
loop_
_entity_poly.entity_id
_entity_poly.type
_entity_poly.pdbx_seq_one_letter_code
_entity_poly.pdbx_strand_id
1 'polypeptide(L)'
;MPPQNPVRRQSVRAGLAVVALVCAVALVASAPALAQETSDESVELAGNGTAESPYEVSNLSELRAIENDLGAHYVLTDDIDGEATRTGERVSLGNARRWDNGRPFTGVLDGQGHTIRHDVGPLFHTNDGTIRQLRVERVAIVGAYRERMIPGRPQGVVAAANTGNITNVVVANASVTEGRFAGSIVGVNRGGRITDSRVTGTTVQGGIVGGIVGRTVGGTVEATAVDGAVSGRSAGGVAGESNETTIRETRSSATVSGDERLGRAGGLVGDATATRIEDSLVTGEADGSVAGAILGRTGNETTVEATYWAQTAGRQGAANGSVAATAVPTAQLTGATARRTLPFRFPEQWLVTDSYPVPSGVIGNGTLSTLGGETVVGAGTESNPYVITTVEQLQAMNADLDGHYVLGSDIDASATAGWGGPDERGWVPIGGQDLADVGRLADSEVFTGTFDGRNHTIRGLTIDRPDPGYMGLFGVNRGTIENVELRHTDISTYYGRTAVFVMPGGILVGANQGRISAVTVTDGAISNDVATGIIGRHDDGAVSDITVRNVTIRTNAATGGVVGIQSGGIVERVNVTGLTTDPWFGTVGGIVGELTNGTVRTAAVSGTVSGGTVGGIVGEADNGTVTQVRSTARVDGEDAAGGLVGNATETTVSEGYAAGPVTLQTPPSRSPPDGIAGGVLATDDNSTIARVYWDRKRTGRASAVGRGPGTAVALSTPEMLGYRAANSMTGLDFQDVWTITDSYPAVRAIDNPPVRDVRVLNVTLSKRAVTLGEEMGVRFTVENPADEPVLYAPRPPELGGIPAPPHRVLSPGEQQTVRTNWTTAAVGTRTVTIGQHPPKRFDVLTEHNPVLVDVDTPAAVVRGERYNVTATLKNNASVELHATVVHRSPGEQTNRSVSVDGGGNRTVTFETVADTAGQRNHTITVHDRTRRGSTEIRAPEAFRVDSVQVPGQPTRGEEFEVRVTVSNTGGRDGAVPVAIKAGDRVLVNETVTVPAGETATVSATRTANSTGSLELRATTPDGERSTTLVVGEQSSAANESSTESTDGSGPGFGIAPGVLAVVAALLIARSAAKAR
;
A
#
# COMPACT_ATOMS: atom_id res chain seq x y z
N MET A 1 -12.99 2.50 74.45
CA MET A 1 -12.59 3.90 74.73
C MET A 1 -11.32 4.20 73.94
N PRO A 2 -11.07 5.43 73.46
CA PRO A 2 -12.00 6.54 73.26
C PRO A 2 -12.16 6.89 71.74
N PRO A 3 -11.95 8.12 71.21
CA PRO A 3 -12.98 8.85 70.45
C PRO A 3 -12.59 9.11 68.96
N GLN A 4 -13.29 9.85 68.09
CA GLN A 4 -14.35 10.89 68.23
C GLN A 4 -15.49 10.74 67.18
N ASN A 5 -16.40 11.73 67.16
CA ASN A 5 -17.53 11.96 66.23
C ASN A 5 -17.82 13.49 66.28
N PRO A 6 -18.26 14.20 65.22
CA PRO A 6 -19.70 14.55 65.04
C PRO A 6 -20.16 14.74 63.56
N VAL A 7 -21.31 14.24 63.07
CA VAL A 7 -22.75 14.60 63.28
C VAL A 7 -23.32 15.77 62.41
N ARG A 8 -24.12 15.41 61.37
CA ARG A 8 -25.35 16.10 60.82
C ARG A 8 -25.20 17.50 60.13
N ARG A 9 -26.14 18.05 59.32
CA ARG A 9 -27.46 17.64 58.75
C ARG A 9 -27.89 18.50 57.51
N GLN A 10 -28.72 17.93 56.63
CA GLN A 10 -29.85 18.51 55.84
C GLN A 10 -29.79 19.91 55.16
N SER A 11 -30.06 19.95 53.84
CA SER A 11 -31.09 20.78 53.14
C SER A 11 -30.97 20.63 51.60
N VAL A 12 -31.94 20.92 50.70
CA VAL A 12 -33.44 20.94 50.71
C VAL A 12 -33.91 20.67 49.26
N ARG A 13 -35.17 20.23 49.02
CA ARG A 13 -35.75 19.98 47.68
C ARG A 13 -36.53 21.18 47.12
N ALA A 14 -36.44 21.42 45.79
CA ALA A 14 -37.49 21.89 44.86
C ALA A 14 -36.86 21.99 43.45
N GLY A 15 -37.52 21.82 42.29
CA GLY A 15 -38.86 21.35 41.87
C GLY A 15 -38.76 21.05 40.34
N LEU A 16 -39.77 20.66 39.56
CA LEU A 16 -41.18 20.30 39.76
C LEU A 16 -41.56 19.28 38.64
N ALA A 17 -42.78 18.73 38.62
CA ALA A 17 -43.23 17.76 37.59
C ALA A 17 -44.74 17.91 37.27
N VAL A 18 -45.25 17.08 36.33
CA VAL A 18 -46.66 17.02 35.82
C VAL A 18 -47.00 18.28 34.95
N VAL A 19 -47.77 18.29 33.85
CA VAL A 19 -49.00 17.55 33.44
C VAL A 19 -49.04 17.15 31.95
N ALA A 20 -49.87 16.15 31.68
CA ALA A 20 -50.14 15.32 30.49
C ALA A 20 -50.80 15.95 29.22
N LEU A 21 -50.45 15.36 28.06
CA LEU A 21 -51.32 14.74 27.01
C LEU A 21 -52.35 15.54 26.17
N VAL A 22 -52.50 15.10 24.90
CA VAL A 22 -53.61 15.27 23.91
C VAL A 22 -53.52 16.42 22.87
N CYS A 23 -53.34 16.04 21.59
CA CYS A 23 -53.81 16.60 20.29
C CYS A 23 -53.87 18.13 20.00
N ALA A 24 -53.67 18.63 18.76
CA ALA A 24 -53.15 18.05 17.49
C ALA A 24 -52.93 19.18 16.44
N VAL A 25 -52.40 18.81 15.26
CA VAL A 25 -52.35 19.57 13.98
C VAL A 25 -51.21 20.61 13.82
N ALA A 26 -50.55 20.53 12.65
CA ALA A 26 -49.49 21.39 12.08
C ALA A 26 -48.12 21.39 12.81
N LEU A 27 -46.96 21.39 12.11
CA LEU A 27 -46.70 21.32 10.67
C LEU A 27 -46.12 19.95 10.24
N VAL A 28 -46.28 19.62 8.95
CA VAL A 28 -45.53 18.53 8.30
C VAL A 28 -44.32 19.10 7.61
N ALA A 29 -43.13 18.61 7.96
CA ALA A 29 -41.88 18.82 7.21
C ALA A 29 -41.09 17.49 7.24
N SER A 30 -41.24 16.69 6.20
CA SER A 30 -40.67 15.34 6.12
C SER A 30 -39.20 15.38 5.70
N ALA A 31 -38.29 15.09 6.63
CA ALA A 31 -36.92 14.71 6.32
C ALA A 31 -36.85 13.17 6.21
N PRO A 32 -36.69 12.59 5.00
CA PRO A 32 -36.38 11.17 4.87
C PRO A 32 -34.96 10.91 5.37
N ALA A 33 -34.71 9.72 5.92
CA ALA A 33 -33.40 9.36 6.45
C ALA A 33 -32.36 9.19 5.34
N LEU A 34 -31.18 9.78 5.53
CA LEU A 34 -29.97 9.42 4.78
C LEU A 34 -29.47 8.05 5.25
N ALA A 35 -29.93 7.00 4.59
CA ALA A 35 -29.18 5.75 4.54
C ALA A 35 -27.91 6.02 3.71
N GLN A 36 -26.75 6.08 4.37
CA GLN A 36 -25.48 5.96 3.67
C GLN A 36 -25.27 4.48 3.32
N GLU A 37 -25.68 4.09 2.12
CA GLU A 37 -25.07 2.94 1.47
C GLU A 37 -23.66 3.36 1.06
N THR A 38 -22.67 2.87 1.81
CA THR A 38 -21.27 2.92 1.40
C THR A 38 -21.07 1.84 0.35
N SER A 39 -20.96 2.24 -0.92
CA SER A 39 -20.42 1.36 -1.96
C SER A 39 -18.91 1.20 -1.72
N ASP A 40 -18.50 0.08 -1.14
CA ASP A 40 -17.08 -0.28 -1.11
C ASP A 40 -16.57 -0.48 -2.55
N GLU A 41 -15.48 0.19 -2.90
CA GLU A 41 -14.69 -0.18 -4.07
C GLU A 41 -13.95 -1.47 -3.72
N SER A 42 -14.38 -2.59 -4.31
CA SER A 42 -13.78 -3.90 -4.08
C SER A 42 -12.34 -3.94 -4.60
N VAL A 43 -11.37 -4.11 -3.69
CA VAL A 43 -10.00 -4.49 -4.04
C VAL A 43 -10.04 -5.88 -4.68
N GLU A 44 -9.71 -5.96 -5.98
CA GLU A 44 -9.51 -7.25 -6.65
C GLU A 44 -8.15 -7.82 -6.23
N LEU A 45 -8.16 -9.00 -5.62
CA LEU A 45 -6.97 -9.77 -5.26
C LEU A 45 -6.62 -10.74 -6.39
N ALA A 46 -5.34 -10.90 -6.70
CA ALA A 46 -4.89 -11.94 -7.64
C ALA A 46 -5.12 -13.34 -7.04
N GLY A 47 -5.56 -14.30 -7.84
CA GLY A 47 -6.02 -15.62 -7.39
C GLY A 47 -7.55 -15.73 -7.34
N ASN A 48 -8.08 -16.74 -6.65
CA ASN A 48 -9.54 -16.92 -6.48
C ASN A 48 -9.97 -17.41 -5.08
N GLY A 49 -9.03 -17.48 -4.14
CA GLY A 49 -9.28 -17.86 -2.75
C GLY A 49 -9.39 -19.37 -2.48
N THR A 50 -9.16 -20.25 -3.46
CA THR A 50 -9.11 -21.71 -3.22
C THR A 50 -7.73 -22.17 -2.77
N ALA A 51 -7.61 -23.43 -2.32
CA ALA A 51 -6.33 -24.01 -1.93
C ALA A 51 -5.32 -24.09 -3.10
N GLU A 52 -5.82 -24.26 -4.32
CA GLU A 52 -5.04 -24.35 -5.56
C GLU A 52 -4.71 -22.98 -6.19
N SER A 53 -5.43 -21.92 -5.80
CA SER A 53 -5.21 -20.54 -6.25
C SER A 53 -5.59 -19.57 -5.13
N PRO A 54 -4.79 -19.50 -4.04
CA PRO A 54 -5.03 -18.58 -2.94
C PRO A 54 -4.98 -17.13 -3.42
N TYR A 55 -5.60 -16.23 -2.66
CA TYR A 55 -5.45 -14.80 -2.90
C TYR A 55 -4.06 -14.31 -2.49
N GLU A 56 -3.33 -13.71 -3.44
CA GLU A 56 -2.03 -13.09 -3.19
C GLU A 56 -2.17 -11.75 -2.48
N VAL A 57 -1.28 -11.46 -1.53
CA VAL A 57 -1.30 -10.28 -0.67
C VAL A 57 0.13 -9.71 -0.54
N SER A 58 0.37 -8.58 -1.19
CA SER A 58 1.67 -7.89 -1.24
C SER A 58 1.73 -6.66 -0.34
N ASN A 59 0.59 -6.08 0.04
CA ASN A 59 0.56 -4.80 0.76
C ASN A 59 -0.63 -4.63 1.71
N LEU A 60 -0.60 -3.54 2.48
CA LEU A 60 -1.56 -3.23 3.54
C LEU A 60 -3.01 -3.10 3.05
N SER A 61 -3.24 -2.71 1.79
CA SER A 61 -4.60 -2.59 1.22
C SER A 61 -5.20 -3.96 0.93
N GLU A 62 -4.37 -4.87 0.42
CA GLU A 62 -4.74 -6.27 0.14
C GLU A 62 -4.92 -7.06 1.44
N LEU A 63 -4.07 -6.82 2.45
CA LEU A 63 -4.21 -7.39 3.80
C LEU A 63 -5.54 -6.99 4.46
N ARG A 64 -6.03 -5.78 4.19
CA ARG A 64 -7.34 -5.29 4.64
C ARG A 64 -8.50 -5.93 3.86
N ALA A 65 -8.30 -6.29 2.59
CA ALA A 65 -9.31 -6.93 1.76
C ALA A 65 -9.69 -8.35 2.22
N ILE A 66 -8.91 -8.97 3.12
CA ILE A 66 -9.24 -10.24 3.80
C ILE A 66 -10.59 -10.16 4.55
N GLU A 67 -11.02 -8.98 4.99
CA GLU A 67 -12.36 -8.80 5.59
C GLU A 67 -13.50 -9.18 4.62
N ASN A 68 -13.29 -9.08 3.31
CA ASN A 68 -14.32 -9.41 2.32
C ASN A 68 -14.67 -10.91 2.37
N ASP A 69 -13.67 -11.80 2.36
CA ASP A 69 -13.86 -13.26 2.44
C ASP A 69 -12.97 -13.94 3.49
N LEU A 70 -13.38 -13.81 4.76
CA LEU A 70 -12.76 -14.49 5.90
C LEU A 70 -12.78 -16.04 5.83
N GLY A 71 -13.34 -16.64 4.78
CA GLY A 71 -13.31 -18.08 4.51
C GLY A 71 -12.27 -18.52 3.47
N ALA A 72 -11.68 -17.60 2.72
CA ALA A 72 -10.76 -17.92 1.62
C ALA A 72 -9.33 -18.28 2.06
N HIS A 73 -8.57 -18.85 1.13
CA HIS A 73 -7.13 -19.05 1.26
C HIS A 73 -6.37 -17.80 0.78
N TYR A 74 -5.34 -17.43 1.54
CA TYR A 74 -4.51 -16.24 1.33
C TYR A 74 -3.03 -16.60 1.44
N VAL A 75 -2.19 -15.94 0.65
CA VAL A 75 -0.74 -16.08 0.65
C VAL A 75 -0.07 -14.71 0.65
N LEU A 76 0.87 -14.46 1.55
CA LEU A 76 1.70 -13.25 1.49
C LEU A 76 2.78 -13.41 0.41
N THR A 77 3.04 -12.35 -0.34
CA THR A 77 4.04 -12.33 -1.43
C THR A 77 5.10 -11.23 -1.26
N ASP A 78 4.95 -10.37 -0.24
CA ASP A 78 5.95 -9.38 0.17
C ASP A 78 5.81 -9.07 1.68
N ASP A 79 6.80 -8.38 2.24
CA ASP A 79 6.81 -7.85 3.60
C ASP A 79 5.91 -6.60 3.73
N ILE A 80 4.97 -6.62 4.68
CA ILE A 80 3.90 -5.59 4.78
C ILE A 80 4.16 -4.65 5.96
N ASP A 81 4.29 -3.34 5.69
CA ASP A 81 4.44 -2.33 6.73
C ASP A 81 3.14 -1.53 7.01
N GLY A 82 2.72 -1.51 8.28
CA GLY A 82 1.55 -0.79 8.79
C GLY A 82 1.76 0.69 9.12
N GLU A 83 3.00 1.21 9.13
CA GLU A 83 3.33 2.57 9.65
C GLU A 83 2.59 3.70 8.91
N ALA A 84 2.08 3.44 7.70
CA ALA A 84 1.17 4.32 6.97
C ALA A 84 -0.11 4.74 7.75
N THR A 85 -0.45 4.08 8.87
CA THR A 85 -1.78 4.17 9.51
C THR A 85 -1.81 4.76 10.94
N ARG A 86 -1.06 5.84 11.19
CA ARG A 86 -1.22 6.67 12.42
C ARG A 86 -2.59 7.36 12.58
N THR A 87 -3.55 7.10 11.69
CA THR A 87 -4.98 7.42 11.85
C THR A 87 -5.68 6.59 12.94
N GLY A 88 -5.07 5.50 13.42
CA GLY A 88 -5.69 4.60 14.41
C GLY A 88 -6.76 3.68 13.83
N GLU A 89 -6.86 3.63 12.50
CA GLU A 89 -7.71 2.71 11.75
C GLU A 89 -7.03 1.33 11.70
N ARG A 90 -7.30 0.53 12.74
CA ARG A 90 -6.63 -0.75 13.02
C ARG A 90 -6.92 -1.78 11.93
N VAL A 91 -5.92 -2.58 11.54
CA VAL A 91 -6.22 -3.89 10.95
C VAL A 91 -6.68 -4.79 12.10
N SER A 92 -7.92 -5.28 12.03
CA SER A 92 -8.45 -6.24 12.99
C SER A 92 -9.58 -7.00 12.31
N LEU A 93 -9.18 -8.02 11.56
CA LEU A 93 -10.03 -8.78 10.65
C LEU A 93 -11.08 -9.58 11.44
N GLY A 94 -12.33 -9.53 10.99
CA GLY A 94 -13.49 -10.09 11.68
C GLY A 94 -14.12 -9.21 12.76
N ASN A 95 -13.64 -7.99 12.98
CA ASN A 95 -14.09 -7.12 14.08
C ASN A 95 -15.41 -6.39 13.78
N ALA A 96 -16.49 -6.77 14.45
CA ALA A 96 -17.79 -6.10 14.32
C ALA A 96 -17.95 -4.86 15.21
N ARG A 97 -18.97 -4.04 14.91
CA ARG A 97 -19.37 -2.86 15.74
C ARG A 97 -19.77 -3.21 17.19
N ARG A 98 -19.83 -4.50 17.55
CA ARG A 98 -19.81 -4.99 18.93
C ARG A 98 -18.91 -6.22 19.06
N TRP A 99 -18.26 -6.34 20.21
CA TRP A 99 -17.25 -7.37 20.52
C TRP A 99 -17.82 -8.80 20.67
N ASP A 100 -19.13 -8.93 20.83
CA ASP A 100 -19.87 -10.20 20.91
C ASP A 100 -20.32 -10.74 19.55
N ASN A 101 -20.16 -9.97 18.47
CA ASN A 101 -20.69 -10.26 17.13
C ASN A 101 -19.61 -10.32 16.02
N GLY A 102 -18.34 -10.54 16.37
CA GLY A 102 -17.26 -10.66 15.37
C GLY A 102 -17.45 -11.86 14.43
N ARG A 103 -17.03 -11.71 13.17
CA ARG A 103 -16.91 -12.82 12.21
C ARG A 103 -15.60 -13.56 12.49
N PRO A 104 -15.58 -14.88 12.70
CA PRO A 104 -14.31 -15.61 12.78
C PRO A 104 -13.66 -15.69 11.40
N PHE A 105 -12.32 -15.65 11.36
CA PHE A 105 -11.55 -16.11 10.21
C PHE A 105 -11.56 -17.65 10.22
N THR A 106 -12.05 -18.25 9.15
CA THR A 106 -12.15 -19.72 8.98
C THR A 106 -11.30 -20.26 7.84
N GLY A 107 -10.72 -19.36 7.03
CA GLY A 107 -9.86 -19.70 5.90
C GLY A 107 -8.42 -20.07 6.28
N VAL A 108 -7.49 -19.81 5.37
CA VAL A 108 -6.05 -20.04 5.57
C VAL A 108 -5.28 -18.77 5.25
N LEU A 109 -4.41 -18.32 6.15
CA LEU A 109 -3.37 -17.33 5.86
C LEU A 109 -2.00 -18.00 5.92
N ASP A 110 -1.31 -18.05 4.79
CA ASP A 110 0.07 -18.49 4.66
C ASP A 110 1.00 -17.27 4.50
N GLY A 111 1.87 -17.03 5.48
CA GLY A 111 2.82 -15.94 5.42
C GLY A 111 4.07 -16.22 4.58
N GLN A 112 4.34 -17.49 4.21
CA GLN A 112 5.56 -17.92 3.50
C GLN A 112 6.92 -17.48 4.10
N GLY A 113 6.93 -16.94 5.32
CA GLY A 113 8.10 -16.34 5.99
C GLY A 113 8.07 -14.81 6.07
N HIS A 114 7.19 -14.15 5.30
CA HIS A 114 7.05 -12.70 5.27
C HIS A 114 6.62 -12.09 6.61
N THR A 115 6.98 -10.82 6.78
CA THR A 115 6.79 -10.04 8.00
C THR A 115 5.71 -8.98 7.85
N ILE A 116 4.73 -8.97 8.75
CA ILE A 116 3.82 -7.83 8.98
C ILE A 116 4.42 -6.93 10.09
N ARG A 117 4.52 -5.63 9.85
CA ARG A 117 5.12 -4.64 10.77
C ARG A 117 4.14 -3.57 11.22
N HIS A 118 4.36 -3.02 12.41
CA HIS A 118 3.79 -1.74 12.88
C HIS A 118 2.24 -1.63 12.94
N ASP A 119 1.50 -2.75 13.00
CA ASP A 119 0.04 -2.72 13.19
C ASP A 119 -0.36 -2.31 14.64
N VAL A 120 -1.62 -1.89 14.81
CA VAL A 120 -2.17 -1.28 16.05
C VAL A 120 -3.41 -2.03 16.55
N GLY A 121 -3.41 -3.37 16.43
CA GLY A 121 -4.47 -4.23 16.93
C GLY A 121 -4.07 -5.71 16.98
N PRO A 122 -5.01 -6.59 17.40
CA PRO A 122 -4.99 -7.99 17.03
C PRO A 122 -5.31 -8.12 15.54
N LEU A 123 -4.40 -8.71 14.76
CA LEU A 123 -4.56 -8.91 13.31
C LEU A 123 -5.91 -9.58 12.98
N PHE A 124 -6.27 -10.61 13.76
CA PHE A 124 -7.60 -11.22 13.74
C PHE A 124 -8.36 -11.00 15.07
N HIS A 125 -9.67 -10.78 14.98
CA HIS A 125 -10.55 -10.79 16.14
C HIS A 125 -10.67 -12.21 16.72
N THR A 126 -11.01 -13.18 15.87
CA THR A 126 -11.09 -14.60 16.21
C THR A 126 -10.54 -15.44 15.06
N ASN A 127 -9.59 -16.33 15.33
CA ASN A 127 -9.14 -17.36 14.39
C ASN A 127 -9.79 -18.72 14.70
N ASP A 128 -10.64 -19.19 13.79
CA ASP A 128 -11.18 -20.55 13.75
C ASP A 128 -10.57 -21.38 12.59
N GLY A 129 -9.84 -20.72 11.67
CA GLY A 129 -9.11 -21.29 10.54
C GLY A 129 -7.63 -21.58 10.82
N THR A 130 -6.78 -21.42 9.81
CA THR A 130 -5.32 -21.65 9.92
C THR A 130 -4.52 -20.39 9.64
N ILE A 131 -3.59 -20.04 10.52
CA ILE A 131 -2.56 -19.01 10.30
C ILE A 131 -1.20 -19.71 10.38
N ARG A 132 -0.35 -19.58 9.35
CA ARG A 132 0.96 -20.24 9.33
C ARG A 132 2.07 -19.45 8.67
N GLN A 133 3.32 -19.79 9.01
CA GLN A 133 4.55 -19.27 8.39
C GLN A 133 4.61 -17.74 8.35
N LEU A 134 4.18 -17.09 9.43
CA LEU A 134 3.99 -15.64 9.49
C LEU A 134 4.88 -15.01 10.54
N ARG A 135 5.60 -13.95 10.19
CA ARG A 135 6.32 -13.10 11.15
C ARG A 135 5.51 -11.83 11.40
N VAL A 136 5.43 -11.39 12.66
CA VAL A 136 4.82 -10.11 13.04
C VAL A 136 5.75 -9.38 14.00
N GLU A 137 6.12 -8.14 13.71
CA GLU A 137 7.03 -7.39 14.59
C GLU A 137 6.64 -5.93 14.84
N ARG A 138 7.18 -5.39 15.95
CA ARG A 138 7.08 -3.96 16.33
C ARG A 138 5.63 -3.47 16.50
N VAL A 139 4.71 -4.36 16.88
CA VAL A 139 3.29 -4.07 17.18
C VAL A 139 3.11 -3.52 18.59
N ALA A 140 2.24 -2.53 18.77
CA ALA A 140 1.95 -1.91 20.06
C ALA A 140 0.44 -1.86 20.37
N ILE A 141 -0.07 -2.87 21.07
CA ILE A 141 -1.46 -2.94 21.53
C ILE A 141 -1.58 -2.23 22.88
N VAL A 142 -1.89 -0.93 22.84
CA VAL A 142 -2.17 -0.11 24.02
C VAL A 142 -3.68 0.05 24.23
N GLY A 143 -4.16 -0.11 25.47
CA GLY A 143 -5.59 -0.08 25.84
C GLY A 143 -6.27 1.30 25.86
N ALA A 144 -5.56 2.35 25.46
CA ALA A 144 -5.98 3.75 25.59
C ALA A 144 -7.12 4.16 24.63
N TYR A 145 -8.37 3.77 24.94
CA TYR A 145 -9.58 4.32 24.31
C TYR A 145 -10.33 5.24 25.28
N ARG A 146 -10.42 6.54 24.96
CA ARG A 146 -11.07 7.55 25.82
C ARG A 146 -12.61 7.55 25.76
N GLU A 147 -13.22 6.64 25.01
CA GLU A 147 -14.68 6.51 24.91
C GLU A 147 -15.19 5.24 25.60
N ARG A 148 -15.86 5.44 26.75
CA ARG A 148 -16.71 4.47 27.47
C ARG A 148 -16.15 3.02 27.58
N MET A 149 -15.23 2.86 28.52
CA MET A 149 -14.74 1.56 29.03
C MET A 149 -15.80 0.44 29.08
N ILE A 150 -15.43 -0.72 28.56
CA ILE A 150 -15.85 -2.02 29.14
C ILE A 150 -14.57 -2.79 29.45
N PRO A 151 -14.09 -2.80 30.72
CA PRO A 151 -12.90 -3.56 31.09
C PRO A 151 -13.19 -5.05 30.98
N GLY A 152 -12.41 -5.79 30.17
CA GLY A 152 -12.60 -7.25 30.09
C GLY A 152 -12.18 -7.97 28.82
N ARG A 153 -11.68 -7.27 27.78
CA ARG A 153 -11.39 -7.88 26.48
C ARG A 153 -10.07 -8.69 26.47
N PRO A 154 -10.03 -9.84 25.78
CA PRO A 154 -8.80 -10.47 25.30
C PRO A 154 -7.98 -9.57 24.37
N GLN A 155 -6.65 -9.75 24.36
CA GLN A 155 -5.69 -9.10 23.46
C GLN A 155 -4.55 -10.06 23.10
N GLY A 156 -4.18 -10.12 21.82
CA GLY A 156 -2.92 -10.71 21.35
C GLY A 156 -2.57 -10.13 19.98
N VAL A 157 -1.33 -10.29 19.52
CA VAL A 157 -0.89 -9.68 18.24
C VAL A 157 -1.51 -10.41 17.05
N VAL A 158 -1.50 -11.74 17.07
CA VAL A 158 -2.03 -12.56 15.97
C VAL A 158 -3.55 -12.69 16.05
N ALA A 159 -4.08 -12.98 17.26
CA ALA A 159 -5.53 -13.05 17.46
C ALA A 159 -5.98 -12.64 18.86
N ALA A 160 -7.15 -12.01 19.00
CA ALA A 160 -7.76 -11.80 20.32
C ALA A 160 -8.31 -13.12 20.90
N ALA A 161 -8.85 -14.01 20.05
CA ALA A 161 -9.22 -15.37 20.41
C ALA A 161 -8.82 -16.40 19.33
N ASN A 162 -8.54 -17.63 19.74
CA ASN A 162 -8.24 -18.75 18.84
C ASN A 162 -9.06 -20.00 19.19
N THR A 163 -9.70 -20.60 18.19
CA THR A 163 -10.20 -22.00 18.23
C THR A 163 -9.59 -22.86 17.12
N GLY A 164 -9.02 -22.23 16.09
CA GLY A 164 -8.33 -22.88 14.98
C GLY A 164 -6.86 -23.21 15.27
N ASN A 165 -6.05 -23.22 14.21
CA ASN A 165 -4.65 -23.63 14.23
C ASN A 165 -3.71 -22.45 13.92
N ILE A 166 -2.70 -22.23 14.77
CA ILE A 166 -1.61 -21.27 14.55
C ILE A 166 -0.31 -22.07 14.59
N THR A 167 0.47 -22.10 13.49
CA THR A 167 1.69 -22.93 13.38
C THR A 167 2.82 -22.18 12.68
N ASN A 168 4.04 -22.26 13.22
CA ASN A 168 5.22 -21.55 12.70
C ASN A 168 4.94 -20.04 12.56
N VAL A 169 4.62 -19.40 13.68
CA VAL A 169 4.37 -17.95 13.75
C VAL A 169 5.35 -17.30 14.74
N VAL A 170 5.95 -16.19 14.32
CA VAL A 170 7.00 -15.48 15.08
C VAL A 170 6.52 -14.09 15.45
N VAL A 171 6.39 -13.78 16.75
CA VAL A 171 6.04 -12.45 17.25
C VAL A 171 7.25 -11.80 17.93
N ALA A 172 7.80 -10.73 17.34
CA ALA A 172 9.03 -10.09 17.80
C ALA A 172 8.83 -8.63 18.21
N ASN A 173 9.51 -8.18 19.28
CA ASN A 173 9.58 -6.77 19.69
C ASN A 173 8.20 -6.09 19.87
N ALA A 174 7.19 -6.86 20.29
CA ALA A 174 5.81 -6.40 20.43
C ALA A 174 5.45 -6.05 21.88
N SER A 175 4.52 -5.11 22.07
CA SER A 175 3.98 -4.75 23.38
C SER A 175 2.45 -4.91 23.43
N VAL A 176 1.95 -5.46 24.54
CA VAL A 176 0.51 -5.69 24.77
C VAL A 176 0.16 -5.24 26.19
N THR A 177 -0.63 -4.17 26.33
CA THR A 177 -0.91 -3.53 27.62
C THR A 177 -2.40 -3.31 27.91
N GLU A 178 -2.74 -3.36 29.19
CA GLU A 178 -4.08 -3.07 29.76
C GLU A 178 -5.18 -4.12 29.45
N GLY A 179 -4.83 -5.26 28.85
CA GLY A 179 -5.75 -6.37 28.59
C GLY A 179 -6.22 -7.12 29.84
N ARG A 180 -7.42 -7.73 29.79
CA ARG A 180 -7.87 -8.65 30.85
C ARG A 180 -7.20 -10.01 30.72
N PHE A 181 -7.14 -10.52 29.49
CA PHE A 181 -6.39 -11.70 29.10
C PHE A 181 -5.46 -11.25 27.98
N ALA A 182 -4.15 -11.23 28.20
CA ALA A 182 -3.19 -10.73 27.21
C ALA A 182 -2.02 -11.70 27.01
N GLY A 183 -1.63 -11.92 25.75
CA GLY A 183 -0.41 -12.66 25.40
C GLY A 183 0.06 -12.36 23.99
N SER A 184 1.34 -12.54 23.72
CA SER A 184 1.93 -12.01 22.48
C SER A 184 1.34 -12.65 21.23
N ILE A 185 1.02 -13.95 21.23
CA ILE A 185 0.32 -14.57 20.10
C ILE A 185 -1.21 -14.40 20.24
N VAL A 186 -1.80 -14.87 21.34
CA VAL A 186 -3.28 -14.93 21.50
C VAL A 186 -3.78 -14.42 22.85
N GLY A 187 -4.88 -13.67 22.85
CA GLY A 187 -5.55 -13.27 24.10
C GLY A 187 -6.19 -14.43 24.86
N VAL A 188 -7.05 -15.22 24.21
CA VAL A 188 -7.62 -16.46 24.77
C VAL A 188 -7.66 -17.60 23.74
N ASN A 189 -6.99 -18.72 24.02
CA ASN A 189 -7.14 -19.98 23.27
C ASN A 189 -8.32 -20.79 23.84
N ARG A 190 -9.15 -21.37 22.97
CA ARG A 190 -10.29 -22.23 23.34
C ARG A 190 -10.33 -23.47 22.45
N GLY A 191 -9.77 -24.58 22.90
CA GLY A 191 -9.70 -25.83 22.11
C GLY A 191 -8.70 -25.82 20.94
N GLY A 192 -8.31 -24.65 20.43
CA GLY A 192 -7.38 -24.50 19.32
C GLY A 192 -5.94 -24.91 19.63
N ARG A 193 -5.13 -24.97 18.57
CA ARG A 193 -3.72 -25.37 18.62
C ARG A 193 -2.81 -24.19 18.30
N ILE A 194 -1.75 -24.05 19.09
CA ILE A 194 -0.63 -23.14 18.82
C ILE A 194 0.63 -24.00 18.81
N THR A 195 1.26 -24.16 17.66
CA THR A 195 2.41 -25.04 17.47
C THR A 195 3.61 -24.32 16.82
N ASP A 196 4.81 -24.85 16.99
CA ASP A 196 6.01 -24.46 16.22
C ASP A 196 6.37 -22.95 16.29
N SER A 197 5.89 -22.23 17.31
CA SER A 197 5.80 -20.76 17.29
C SER A 197 6.76 -20.09 18.29
N ARG A 198 7.29 -18.92 17.92
CA ARG A 198 8.32 -18.18 18.67
C ARG A 198 7.84 -16.79 19.09
N VAL A 199 8.22 -16.38 20.29
CA VAL A 199 8.00 -15.01 20.81
C VAL A 199 9.33 -14.49 21.36
N THR A 200 9.76 -13.29 20.93
CA THR A 200 11.04 -12.68 21.35
C THR A 200 10.93 -11.20 21.66
N GLY A 201 11.66 -10.72 22.68
CA GLY A 201 11.74 -9.30 23.00
C GLY A 201 10.40 -8.63 23.33
N THR A 202 9.38 -9.38 23.73
CA THR A 202 8.02 -8.83 23.93
C THR A 202 7.79 -8.29 25.34
N THR A 203 6.78 -7.45 25.52
CA THR A 203 6.32 -6.97 26.84
C THR A 203 4.81 -7.09 26.98
N VAL A 204 4.34 -7.95 27.87
CA VAL A 204 2.92 -8.23 28.12
C VAL A 204 2.54 -7.79 29.53
N GLN A 205 1.59 -6.86 29.67
CA GLN A 205 1.17 -6.30 30.96
C GLN A 205 -0.35 -6.21 31.09
N GLY A 206 -0.93 -6.76 32.16
CA GLY A 206 -2.39 -6.78 32.30
C GLY A 206 -2.94 -7.58 33.48
N GLY A 207 -4.19 -8.03 33.36
CA GLY A 207 -4.88 -8.77 34.41
C GLY A 207 -4.37 -10.20 34.57
N ILE A 208 -4.59 -11.01 33.55
CA ILE A 208 -4.15 -12.41 33.42
C ILE A 208 -3.33 -12.47 32.14
N VAL A 209 -2.07 -12.86 32.24
CA VAL A 209 -1.08 -12.66 31.17
C VAL A 209 -0.17 -13.85 30.96
N GLY A 210 0.07 -14.21 29.71
CA GLY A 210 1.06 -15.22 29.34
C GLY A 210 1.85 -14.77 28.13
N GLY A 211 3.15 -15.05 28.06
CA GLY A 211 3.96 -14.60 26.94
C GLY A 211 3.53 -15.19 25.59
N ILE A 212 2.96 -16.40 25.55
CA ILE A 212 2.28 -16.93 24.36
C ILE A 212 0.78 -16.59 24.37
N VAL A 213 0.07 -16.98 25.45
CA VAL A 213 -1.40 -16.88 25.55
C VAL A 213 -1.84 -16.23 26.86
N GLY A 214 -2.77 -15.26 26.81
CA GLY A 214 -3.38 -14.72 28.03
C GLY A 214 -4.06 -15.80 28.89
N ARG A 215 -4.96 -16.58 28.28
CA ARG A 215 -5.56 -17.76 28.92
C ARG A 215 -5.87 -18.90 27.93
N THR A 216 -5.65 -20.14 28.34
CA THR A 216 -6.09 -21.33 27.60
C THR A 216 -7.27 -22.03 28.28
N VAL A 217 -8.22 -22.55 27.49
CA VAL A 217 -9.33 -23.40 27.94
C VAL A 217 -9.51 -24.52 26.92
N GLY A 218 -8.93 -25.69 27.18
CA GLY A 218 -8.78 -26.75 26.20
C GLY A 218 -7.74 -26.41 25.11
N GLY A 219 -7.38 -27.44 24.33
CA GLY A 219 -6.44 -27.32 23.21
C GLY A 219 -4.99 -27.53 23.61
N THR A 220 -4.08 -27.05 22.77
CA THR A 220 -2.64 -27.38 22.88
C THR A 220 -1.74 -26.18 22.61
N VAL A 221 -0.69 -26.03 23.42
CA VAL A 221 0.52 -25.24 23.11
C VAL A 221 1.69 -26.21 23.03
N GLU A 222 2.39 -26.27 21.89
CA GLU A 222 3.32 -27.36 21.56
C GLU A 222 4.49 -26.86 20.72
N ALA A 223 5.73 -27.34 20.95
CA ALA A 223 6.90 -26.90 20.19
C ALA A 223 7.03 -25.36 20.12
N THR A 224 6.89 -24.66 21.26
CA THR A 224 6.94 -23.18 21.30
C THR A 224 8.11 -22.65 22.12
N ALA A 225 8.59 -21.44 21.81
CA ALA A 225 9.58 -20.74 22.64
C ALA A 225 9.18 -19.29 22.91
N VAL A 226 9.34 -18.85 24.15
CA VAL A 226 8.94 -17.52 24.61
C VAL A 226 10.04 -16.79 25.38
N ASP A 227 10.24 -15.53 24.99
CA ASP A 227 11.17 -14.59 25.59
C ASP A 227 10.55 -13.17 25.67
N GLY A 228 10.97 -12.39 26.68
CA GLY A 228 10.44 -11.07 27.00
C GLY A 228 9.99 -10.94 28.46
N ALA A 229 9.25 -9.86 28.75
CA ALA A 229 8.74 -9.53 30.08
C ALA A 229 7.22 -9.72 30.17
N VAL A 230 6.75 -10.41 31.22
CA VAL A 230 5.33 -10.70 31.46
C VAL A 230 4.95 -10.27 32.88
N SER A 231 3.98 -9.36 33.05
CA SER A 231 3.59 -8.86 34.38
C SER A 231 2.07 -8.72 34.57
N GLY A 232 1.55 -9.22 35.70
CA GLY A 232 0.12 -9.15 36.00
C GLY A 232 -0.28 -9.82 37.31
N ARG A 233 -1.58 -10.16 37.44
CA ARG A 233 -2.13 -10.83 38.65
C ARG A 233 -2.06 -12.35 38.57
N SER A 234 -2.14 -12.89 37.37
CA SER A 234 -1.79 -14.28 37.08
C SER A 234 -0.91 -14.26 35.85
N ALA A 235 0.39 -14.46 36.06
CA ALA A 235 1.43 -14.27 35.07
C ALA A 235 2.15 -15.60 34.81
N GLY A 236 2.26 -15.99 33.53
CA GLY A 236 3.02 -17.17 33.12
C GLY A 236 3.97 -16.85 31.98
N GLY A 237 5.11 -17.54 31.89
CA GLY A 237 5.97 -17.42 30.70
C GLY A 237 5.20 -17.79 29.43
N VAL A 238 4.42 -18.87 29.48
CA VAL A 238 3.55 -19.36 28.39
C VAL A 238 2.11 -18.87 28.55
N ALA A 239 1.48 -19.13 29.69
CA ALA A 239 0.04 -18.90 29.90
C ALA A 239 -0.32 -18.28 31.27
N GLY A 240 -1.18 -17.26 31.31
CA GLY A 240 -1.57 -16.61 32.56
C GLY A 240 -2.54 -17.43 33.42
N GLU A 241 -3.54 -18.02 32.77
CA GLU A 241 -4.44 -19.05 33.31
C GLU A 241 -4.49 -20.21 32.30
N SER A 242 -4.52 -21.45 32.78
CA SER A 242 -4.69 -22.65 31.95
C SER A 242 -5.71 -23.61 32.56
N ASN A 243 -6.69 -24.03 31.75
CA ASN A 243 -7.64 -25.08 32.09
C ASN A 243 -7.72 -26.14 30.99
N GLU A 244 -7.76 -27.43 31.32
CA GLU A 244 -7.99 -28.56 30.39
C GLU A 244 -7.02 -28.60 29.17
N THR A 245 -5.84 -27.98 29.29
CA THR A 245 -4.90 -27.74 28.18
C THR A 245 -3.69 -28.67 28.26
N THR A 246 -3.13 -29.10 27.12
CA THR A 246 -1.75 -29.65 27.05
C THR A 246 -0.76 -28.53 26.70
N ILE A 247 0.31 -28.40 27.48
CA ILE A 247 1.48 -27.58 27.16
C ILE A 247 2.68 -28.53 27.07
N ARG A 248 3.30 -28.66 25.90
CA ARG A 248 4.44 -29.59 25.71
C ARG A 248 5.55 -29.01 24.86
N GLU A 249 6.74 -29.61 24.93
CA GLU A 249 7.89 -29.27 24.06
C GLU A 249 8.12 -27.75 24.04
N THR A 250 8.03 -27.10 25.20
CA THR A 250 7.94 -25.65 25.28
C THR A 250 9.05 -25.05 26.13
N ARG A 251 9.65 -23.99 25.61
CA ARG A 251 10.77 -23.25 26.21
C ARG A 251 10.30 -21.88 26.71
N SER A 252 10.64 -21.53 27.95
CA SER A 252 10.41 -20.18 28.51
C SER A 252 11.70 -19.53 29.03
N SER A 253 12.20 -18.54 28.31
CA SER A 253 13.22 -17.59 28.78
C SER A 253 12.62 -16.40 29.54
N ALA A 254 11.30 -16.20 29.49
CA ALA A 254 10.65 -14.96 29.91
C ALA A 254 10.80 -14.62 31.41
N THR A 255 10.90 -13.32 31.69
CA THR A 255 10.86 -12.77 33.06
C THR A 255 9.41 -12.51 33.46
N VAL A 256 8.94 -13.22 34.47
CA VAL A 256 7.53 -13.26 34.90
C VAL A 256 7.36 -12.59 36.26
N SER A 257 6.42 -11.64 36.38
CA SER A 257 6.19 -10.84 37.59
C SER A 257 4.72 -10.85 38.01
N GLY A 258 4.46 -11.26 39.25
CA GLY A 258 3.15 -11.23 39.89
C GLY A 258 2.97 -10.06 40.86
N ASP A 259 1.84 -9.34 40.74
CA ASP A 259 1.37 -8.29 41.67
C ASP A 259 1.64 -8.63 43.16
N GLU A 260 2.29 -7.71 43.89
CA GLU A 260 2.77 -7.88 45.27
C GLU A 260 1.72 -8.41 46.26
N ARG A 261 0.43 -8.17 46.01
CA ARG A 261 -0.64 -8.41 46.99
C ARG A 261 -1.31 -9.78 46.90
N LEU A 262 -1.47 -10.31 45.68
CA LEU A 262 -2.16 -11.59 45.37
C LEU A 262 -1.67 -12.23 44.04
N GLY A 263 -0.59 -11.72 43.46
CA GLY A 263 -0.06 -12.13 42.17
C GLY A 263 0.52 -13.53 42.18
N ARG A 264 0.16 -14.32 41.18
CA ARG A 264 0.70 -15.66 40.89
C ARG A 264 1.68 -15.55 39.72
N ALA A 265 2.86 -16.12 39.86
CA ALA A 265 3.90 -16.09 38.82
C ALA A 265 4.46 -17.50 38.59
N GLY A 266 4.38 -17.98 37.34
CA GLY A 266 4.93 -19.28 36.96
C GLY A 266 5.82 -19.19 35.74
N GLY A 267 6.99 -19.85 35.76
CA GLY A 267 7.89 -19.85 34.59
C GLY A 267 7.27 -20.40 33.31
N LEU A 268 6.27 -21.28 33.41
CA LEU A 268 5.36 -21.64 32.31
C LEU A 268 3.95 -21.09 32.52
N VAL A 269 3.30 -21.37 33.66
CA VAL A 269 1.86 -21.03 33.85
C VAL A 269 1.60 -20.34 35.19
N GLY A 270 0.93 -19.18 35.16
CA GLY A 270 0.57 -18.45 36.38
C GLY A 270 -0.41 -19.21 37.27
N ASP A 271 -1.44 -19.82 36.68
CA ASP A 271 -2.48 -20.57 37.38
C ASP A 271 -3.00 -21.73 36.52
N ALA A 272 -2.78 -22.97 36.95
CA ALA A 272 -3.12 -24.18 36.19
C ALA A 272 -4.23 -25.00 36.87
N THR A 273 -5.12 -25.59 36.09
CA THR A 273 -6.12 -26.60 36.52
C THR A 273 -6.33 -27.59 35.37
N ALA A 274 -6.49 -28.89 35.66
CA ALA A 274 -6.64 -29.96 34.65
C ALA A 274 -5.65 -29.85 33.46
N THR A 275 -4.45 -29.32 33.72
CA THR A 275 -3.46 -28.95 32.70
C THR A 275 -2.33 -29.96 32.72
N ARG A 276 -1.94 -30.48 31.55
CA ARG A 276 -0.82 -31.41 31.40
C ARG A 276 0.39 -30.64 30.86
N ILE A 277 1.49 -30.65 31.60
CA ILE A 277 2.76 -30.04 31.21
C ILE A 277 3.79 -31.15 31.02
N GLU A 278 4.42 -31.24 29.86
CA GLU A 278 5.43 -32.28 29.56
C GLU A 278 6.60 -31.74 28.70
N ASP A 279 7.73 -32.43 28.74
CA ASP A 279 8.93 -32.19 27.90
C ASP A 279 9.30 -30.71 27.74
N SER A 280 9.34 -29.93 28.83
CA SER A 280 9.43 -28.46 28.79
C SER A 280 10.56 -27.88 29.65
N LEU A 281 11.05 -26.69 29.28
CA LEU A 281 12.26 -26.08 29.85
C LEU A 281 12.06 -24.60 30.22
N VAL A 282 12.29 -24.24 31.48
CA VAL A 282 12.31 -22.85 31.96
C VAL A 282 13.74 -22.39 32.22
N THR A 283 14.13 -21.24 31.67
CA THR A 283 15.42 -20.58 31.97
C THR A 283 15.24 -19.15 32.49
N GLY A 284 14.06 -18.55 32.27
CA GLY A 284 13.68 -17.27 32.83
C GLY A 284 13.44 -17.29 34.34
N GLU A 285 13.01 -16.14 34.89
CA GLU A 285 12.70 -15.96 36.31
C GLU A 285 11.21 -15.74 36.54
N ALA A 286 10.71 -16.14 37.72
CA ALA A 286 9.37 -15.86 38.18
C ALA A 286 9.42 -15.26 39.59
N ASP A 287 8.87 -14.07 39.77
CA ASP A 287 8.80 -13.34 41.04
C ASP A 287 7.35 -12.87 41.32
N GLY A 288 7.01 -12.64 42.59
CA GLY A 288 5.68 -12.23 43.04
C GLY A 288 5.15 -13.02 44.25
N SER A 289 3.98 -12.61 44.75
CA SER A 289 3.46 -13.09 46.06
C SER A 289 3.25 -14.61 46.16
N VAL A 290 2.99 -15.28 45.02
CA VAL A 290 2.98 -16.74 44.89
C VAL A 290 3.73 -17.10 43.60
N ALA A 291 5.06 -17.08 43.69
CA ALA A 291 5.96 -17.44 42.59
C ALA A 291 6.39 -18.92 42.64
N GLY A 292 6.58 -19.53 41.47
CA GLY A 292 7.12 -20.88 41.32
C GLY A 292 7.78 -21.11 39.96
N ALA A 293 8.85 -21.91 39.93
CA ALA A 293 9.70 -22.06 38.74
C ALA A 293 8.94 -22.56 37.49
N ILE A 294 7.88 -23.36 37.64
CA ILE A 294 7.02 -23.82 36.54
C ILE A 294 5.60 -23.25 36.67
N LEU A 295 4.99 -23.39 37.86
CA LEU A 295 3.60 -23.02 38.16
C LEU A 295 3.55 -22.01 39.30
N GLY A 296 2.77 -20.94 39.14
CA GLY A 296 2.45 -20.00 40.23
C GLY A 296 1.36 -20.52 41.17
N ARG A 297 0.32 -21.17 40.62
CA ARG A 297 -0.67 -21.95 41.39
C ARG A 297 -1.01 -23.24 40.65
N THR A 298 -1.18 -24.31 41.42
CA THR A 298 -1.62 -25.63 40.93
C THR A 298 -3.01 -25.95 41.47
N GLY A 299 -3.95 -26.26 40.59
CA GLY A 299 -5.29 -26.77 40.89
C GLY A 299 -5.41 -28.27 40.58
N ASN A 300 -6.59 -28.83 40.87
CA ASN A 300 -6.90 -30.25 40.67
C ASN A 300 -6.53 -30.75 39.26
N GLU A 301 -6.17 -32.03 39.15
CA GLU A 301 -5.90 -32.75 37.89
C GLU A 301 -4.77 -32.15 37.02
N THR A 302 -4.02 -31.18 37.55
CA THR A 302 -2.80 -30.67 36.92
C THR A 302 -1.68 -31.71 37.03
N THR A 303 -0.98 -31.96 35.93
CA THR A 303 0.15 -32.89 35.85
C THR A 303 1.36 -32.18 35.25
N VAL A 304 2.55 -32.50 35.76
CA VAL A 304 3.83 -32.01 35.26
C VAL A 304 4.79 -33.19 35.17
N GLU A 305 5.29 -33.48 33.98
CA GLU A 305 6.22 -34.57 33.68
C GLU A 305 7.40 -34.04 32.85
N ALA A 306 8.56 -34.70 32.90
CA ALA A 306 9.76 -34.36 32.12
C ALA A 306 10.05 -32.83 32.00
N THR A 307 9.82 -32.05 33.05
CA THR A 307 9.86 -30.58 32.99
C THR A 307 10.96 -30.04 33.89
N TYR A 308 11.80 -29.17 33.33
CA TYR A 308 13.09 -28.79 33.89
C TYR A 308 13.22 -27.26 34.04
N TRP A 309 14.00 -26.80 35.01
CA TRP A 309 14.30 -25.37 35.16
C TRP A 309 15.76 -25.08 35.55
N ALA A 310 16.28 -23.95 35.05
CA ALA A 310 17.66 -23.54 35.23
C ALA A 310 17.95 -22.99 36.65
N GLN A 311 18.77 -23.73 37.39
CA GLN A 311 19.17 -23.39 38.75
C GLN A 311 20.42 -22.51 38.75
N THR A 312 20.21 -21.21 38.92
CA THR A 312 21.26 -20.20 39.17
C THR A 312 21.54 -20.08 40.67
N ALA A 313 22.81 -19.86 41.05
CA ALA A 313 23.20 -19.64 42.44
C ALA A 313 22.47 -18.44 43.05
N GLY A 314 22.01 -18.58 44.30
CA GLY A 314 21.26 -17.53 45.03
C GLY A 314 19.74 -17.58 44.87
N ARG A 315 19.19 -18.24 43.84
CA ARG A 315 17.72 -18.39 43.67
C ARG A 315 17.14 -19.29 44.77
N GLN A 316 16.19 -18.77 45.56
CA GLN A 316 15.30 -19.59 46.41
C GLN A 316 13.84 -19.38 45.99
N GLY A 317 13.27 -20.38 45.32
CA GLY A 317 11.85 -20.45 44.96
C GLY A 317 11.35 -21.87 45.16
N ALA A 318 10.86 -22.18 46.36
CA ALA A 318 10.38 -23.51 46.70
C ALA A 318 9.13 -23.88 45.88
N ALA A 319 9.01 -25.15 45.48
CA ALA A 319 7.96 -25.64 44.60
C ALA A 319 6.57 -25.65 45.26
N ASN A 320 5.90 -24.49 45.29
CA ASN A 320 4.57 -24.34 45.89
C ASN A 320 3.45 -24.82 44.93
N GLY A 321 3.50 -26.11 44.57
CA GLY A 321 2.47 -26.79 43.77
C GLY A 321 3.00 -27.83 42.79
N SER A 322 4.27 -27.78 42.38
CA SER A 322 4.81 -28.75 41.43
C SER A 322 5.11 -30.10 42.09
N VAL A 323 4.32 -31.09 41.72
CA VAL A 323 4.76 -32.48 41.65
C VAL A 323 5.70 -32.60 40.43
N ALA A 324 6.83 -33.29 40.59
CA ALA A 324 7.72 -33.80 39.53
C ALA A 324 8.46 -32.84 38.54
N ALA A 325 8.50 -31.52 38.75
CA ALA A 325 9.49 -30.67 38.04
C ALA A 325 10.89 -30.74 38.66
N THR A 326 11.94 -30.73 37.83
CA THR A 326 13.34 -30.92 38.26
C THR A 326 14.19 -29.65 38.08
N ALA A 327 14.90 -29.26 39.14
CA ALA A 327 15.92 -28.20 39.08
C ALA A 327 17.24 -28.76 38.53
N VAL A 328 17.88 -28.05 37.60
CA VAL A 328 19.16 -28.47 36.99
C VAL A 328 20.12 -27.28 36.89
N PRO A 329 21.41 -27.40 37.29
CA PRO A 329 22.39 -26.33 37.14
C PRO A 329 22.53 -25.85 35.69
N THR A 330 22.61 -24.54 35.45
CA THR A 330 22.70 -23.95 34.10
C THR A 330 23.75 -24.62 33.20
N ALA A 331 24.96 -24.87 33.71
CA ALA A 331 26.05 -25.50 32.95
C ALA A 331 25.80 -26.97 32.52
N GLN A 332 24.71 -27.60 33.00
CA GLN A 332 24.24 -28.91 32.54
C GLN A 332 23.05 -28.81 31.56
N LEU A 333 22.50 -27.61 31.36
CA LEU A 333 21.40 -27.32 30.46
C LEU A 333 21.84 -26.59 29.18
N THR A 334 23.14 -26.37 28.97
CA THR A 334 23.69 -25.66 27.80
C THR A 334 24.68 -26.51 27.00
N GLY A 335 24.79 -26.22 25.70
CA GLY A 335 25.71 -26.92 24.78
C GLY A 335 25.45 -28.43 24.69
N ALA A 336 26.46 -29.16 24.22
CA ALA A 336 26.43 -30.62 24.11
C ALA A 336 26.15 -31.38 25.43
N THR A 337 26.31 -30.73 26.59
CA THR A 337 25.95 -31.31 27.91
C THR A 337 24.44 -31.50 28.03
N ALA A 338 23.64 -30.57 27.51
CA ALA A 338 22.18 -30.59 27.64
C ALA A 338 21.55 -31.89 27.11
N ARG A 339 22.08 -32.41 25.98
CA ARG A 339 21.68 -33.69 25.35
C ARG A 339 21.92 -34.92 26.23
N ARG A 340 22.79 -34.81 27.24
CA ARG A 340 23.12 -35.89 28.20
C ARG A 340 22.35 -35.77 29.52
N THR A 341 21.79 -34.60 29.79
CA THR A 341 21.11 -34.27 31.06
C THR A 341 19.58 -34.27 30.94
N LEU A 342 19.06 -33.86 29.78
CA LEU A 342 17.61 -33.81 29.50
C LEU A 342 17.17 -35.09 28.76
N PRO A 343 16.04 -35.72 29.13
CA PRO A 343 15.51 -36.92 28.49
C PRO A 343 14.75 -36.64 27.17
N PHE A 344 14.81 -35.41 26.65
CA PHE A 344 14.15 -35.00 25.42
C PHE A 344 14.72 -35.74 24.20
N ARG A 345 13.95 -35.82 23.11
CA ARG A 345 14.41 -36.42 21.85
C ARG A 345 15.22 -35.41 21.04
N PHE A 346 16.53 -35.64 20.98
CA PHE A 346 17.50 -34.85 20.23
C PHE A 346 18.07 -35.66 19.04
N PRO A 347 17.90 -35.21 17.79
CA PRO A 347 17.47 -33.87 17.37
C PRO A 347 15.96 -33.70 17.06
N GLU A 348 15.13 -34.73 17.23
CA GLU A 348 13.81 -34.80 16.60
C GLU A 348 12.79 -33.77 17.14
N GLN A 349 12.71 -33.63 18.47
CA GLN A 349 11.80 -32.70 19.15
C GLN A 349 12.52 -31.45 19.69
N TRP A 350 13.81 -31.59 20.01
CA TRP A 350 14.65 -30.53 20.56
C TRP A 350 16.00 -30.49 19.85
N LEU A 351 16.47 -29.28 19.56
CA LEU A 351 17.81 -29.00 19.04
C LEU A 351 18.74 -28.59 20.16
N VAL A 352 20.00 -29.01 20.05
CA VAL A 352 21.09 -28.48 20.88
C VAL A 352 21.48 -27.11 20.33
N THR A 353 21.72 -26.15 21.23
CA THR A 353 22.37 -24.88 20.90
C THR A 353 23.59 -24.72 21.80
N ASP A 354 24.50 -23.80 21.49
CA ASP A 354 25.61 -23.47 22.42
C ASP A 354 25.10 -22.86 23.74
N SER A 355 23.96 -22.18 23.64
CA SER A 355 23.13 -21.76 24.77
C SER A 355 22.29 -22.95 25.26
N TYR A 356 21.07 -22.69 25.71
CA TYR A 356 20.12 -23.73 26.11
C TYR A 356 19.38 -24.33 24.89
N PRO A 357 18.93 -25.60 24.94
CA PRO A 357 18.06 -26.20 23.92
C PRO A 357 16.82 -25.38 23.56
N VAL A 358 16.39 -25.57 22.32
CA VAL A 358 15.16 -25.04 21.73
C VAL A 358 14.35 -26.19 21.09
N PRO A 359 13.01 -26.14 21.07
CA PRO A 359 12.21 -27.13 20.33
C PRO A 359 12.48 -27.02 18.82
N SER A 360 12.47 -28.14 18.09
CA SER A 360 12.80 -28.16 16.65
C SER A 360 11.83 -27.32 15.80
N GLY A 361 10.52 -27.47 16.03
CA GLY A 361 9.48 -26.72 15.30
C GLY A 361 9.61 -25.20 15.37
N VAL A 362 10.15 -24.65 16.48
CA VAL A 362 10.40 -23.20 16.68
C VAL A 362 11.36 -22.61 15.65
N ILE A 363 12.20 -23.45 15.04
CA ILE A 363 13.21 -23.05 14.05
C ILE A 363 12.79 -23.43 12.62
N GLY A 364 11.97 -24.48 12.49
CA GLY A 364 11.31 -24.89 11.26
C GLY A 364 11.27 -26.41 11.11
N ASN A 365 10.17 -26.94 10.57
CA ASN A 365 9.96 -28.38 10.34
C ASN A 365 10.70 -28.88 9.08
N GLY A 366 12.01 -28.64 9.01
CA GLY A 366 12.89 -29.11 7.95
C GLY A 366 13.27 -30.59 8.10
N THR A 367 13.79 -31.18 7.02
CA THR A 367 14.34 -32.54 7.02
C THR A 367 15.63 -32.64 7.83
N LEU A 368 15.86 -33.73 8.56
CA LEU A 368 17.16 -33.99 9.18
C LEU A 368 18.17 -34.45 8.13
N SER A 369 19.35 -33.82 8.11
CA SER A 369 20.46 -34.10 7.19
C SER A 369 21.80 -34.15 7.95
N THR A 370 22.88 -34.50 7.22
CA THR A 370 24.25 -34.49 7.74
C THR A 370 25.09 -33.46 6.97
N LEU A 371 25.68 -32.50 7.68
CA LEU A 371 26.57 -31.47 7.16
C LEU A 371 27.93 -31.62 7.86
N GLY A 372 29.02 -31.88 7.11
CA GLY A 372 30.37 -32.05 7.67
C GLY A 372 30.56 -33.15 8.72
N GLY A 373 29.55 -34.01 8.92
CA GLY A 373 29.49 -35.01 10.00
C GLY A 373 28.53 -34.65 11.13
N GLU A 374 28.18 -33.37 11.27
CA GLU A 374 27.15 -32.91 12.21
C GLU A 374 25.73 -33.17 11.70
N THR A 375 24.79 -33.33 12.63
CA THR A 375 23.37 -33.46 12.28
C THR A 375 22.70 -32.08 12.30
N VAL A 376 22.04 -31.72 11.21
CA VAL A 376 21.39 -30.42 11.00
C VAL A 376 19.93 -30.62 10.56
N VAL A 377 19.10 -29.61 10.80
CA VAL A 377 17.77 -29.48 10.16
C VAL A 377 17.94 -28.72 8.85
N GLY A 378 17.18 -29.05 7.81
CA GLY A 378 17.34 -28.50 6.46
C GLY A 378 18.06 -29.46 5.50
N ALA A 379 18.08 -29.13 4.22
CA ALA A 379 18.74 -29.88 3.14
C ALA A 379 19.63 -29.01 2.25
N GLY A 380 20.06 -27.83 2.74
CA GLY A 380 20.94 -26.91 2.01
C GLY A 380 20.30 -26.16 0.84
N THR A 381 19.04 -26.45 0.47
CA THR A 381 18.36 -25.76 -0.64
C THR A 381 17.69 -24.46 -0.18
N GLU A 382 17.54 -23.49 -1.06
CA GLU A 382 16.88 -22.20 -0.80
C GLU A 382 15.54 -22.32 -0.03
N SER A 383 14.70 -23.28 -0.41
CA SER A 383 13.39 -23.53 0.20
C SER A 383 13.41 -24.40 1.47
N ASN A 384 14.58 -24.92 1.86
CA ASN A 384 14.78 -25.80 3.03
C ASN A 384 16.26 -25.66 3.51
N PRO A 385 16.69 -24.45 3.92
CA PRO A 385 18.10 -24.16 4.21
C PRO A 385 18.58 -24.88 5.47
N TYR A 386 19.88 -25.13 5.57
CA TYR A 386 20.49 -25.69 6.78
C TYR A 386 20.36 -24.74 7.96
N VAL A 387 19.79 -25.25 9.04
CA VAL A 387 19.62 -24.59 10.33
C VAL A 387 20.87 -24.83 11.17
N ILE A 388 21.55 -23.75 11.51
CA ILE A 388 22.78 -23.75 12.31
C ILE A 388 22.46 -23.23 13.73
N THR A 389 22.78 -24.02 14.75
CA THR A 389 22.53 -23.71 16.18
C THR A 389 23.73 -23.94 17.10
N THR A 390 24.81 -24.56 16.63
CA THR A 390 26.09 -24.66 17.38
C THR A 390 27.29 -24.19 16.55
N VAL A 391 28.38 -23.86 17.23
CA VAL A 391 29.64 -23.47 16.57
C VAL A 391 30.26 -24.60 15.73
N GLU A 392 30.05 -25.87 16.09
CA GLU A 392 30.50 -27.02 15.28
C GLU A 392 29.71 -27.12 13.97
N GLN A 393 28.39 -26.93 14.00
CA GLN A 393 27.55 -26.88 12.80
C GLN A 393 27.93 -25.69 11.90
N LEU A 394 28.25 -24.53 12.49
CA LEU A 394 28.77 -23.37 11.77
C LEU A 394 30.10 -23.70 11.08
N GLN A 395 31.01 -24.41 11.78
CA GLN A 395 32.29 -24.82 11.19
C GLN A 395 32.11 -25.84 10.06
N ALA A 396 31.10 -26.70 10.16
CA ALA A 396 30.74 -27.73 9.19
C ALA A 396 30.23 -27.19 7.85
N MET A 397 29.89 -25.89 7.74
CA MET A 397 29.54 -25.22 6.48
C MET A 397 30.62 -25.39 5.38
N ASN A 398 31.87 -25.61 5.76
CA ASN A 398 32.96 -25.94 4.83
C ASN A 398 32.78 -27.25 4.05
N ALA A 399 31.75 -28.06 4.36
CA ALA A 399 31.42 -29.26 3.61
C ALA A 399 30.48 -29.02 2.41
N ASP A 400 29.84 -27.85 2.32
CA ASP A 400 28.77 -27.54 1.34
C ASP A 400 28.71 -26.01 1.09
N LEU A 401 29.67 -25.48 0.33
CA LEU A 401 29.92 -24.03 0.21
C LEU A 401 28.92 -23.28 -0.71
N ASP A 402 28.15 -24.00 -1.51
CA ASP A 402 27.02 -23.51 -2.32
C ASP A 402 25.66 -23.62 -1.58
N GLY A 403 25.63 -24.24 -0.40
CA GLY A 403 24.42 -24.41 0.41
C GLY A 403 23.81 -23.12 0.95
N HIS A 404 22.50 -23.16 1.22
CA HIS A 404 21.76 -22.10 1.89
C HIS A 404 21.65 -22.38 3.39
N TYR A 405 21.91 -21.37 4.21
CA TYR A 405 22.11 -21.45 5.66
C TYR A 405 21.33 -20.38 6.41
N VAL A 406 20.79 -20.75 7.57
CA VAL A 406 20.09 -19.85 8.50
C VAL A 406 20.53 -20.11 9.94
N LEU A 407 20.78 -19.05 10.72
CA LEU A 407 20.98 -19.21 12.17
C LEU A 407 19.62 -19.46 12.86
N GLY A 408 19.56 -20.48 13.71
CA GLY A 408 18.40 -20.74 14.59
C GLY A 408 18.52 -20.14 15.99
N SER A 409 19.75 -19.88 16.41
CA SER A 409 20.12 -19.34 17.73
C SER A 409 21.42 -18.56 17.66
N ASP A 410 21.69 -17.79 18.72
CA ASP A 410 23.00 -17.19 18.94
C ASP A 410 24.05 -18.28 19.18
N ILE A 411 25.28 -18.05 18.70
CA ILE A 411 26.40 -19.00 18.65
C ILE A 411 27.48 -18.55 19.64
N ASP A 412 27.97 -19.47 20.48
CA ASP A 412 29.08 -19.23 21.42
C ASP A 412 30.39 -19.78 20.87
N ALA A 413 31.01 -19.01 19.99
CA ALA A 413 32.28 -19.37 19.37
C ALA A 413 33.49 -19.28 20.32
N SER A 414 33.32 -19.02 21.63
CA SER A 414 34.44 -18.97 22.58
C SER A 414 35.23 -20.28 22.70
N ALA A 415 34.64 -21.43 22.33
CA ALA A 415 35.35 -22.70 22.21
C ALA A 415 36.47 -22.67 21.16
N THR A 416 36.36 -21.83 20.12
CA THR A 416 37.33 -21.74 19.02
C THR A 416 38.73 -21.34 19.49
N ALA A 417 38.86 -20.57 20.58
CA ALA A 417 40.14 -20.22 21.18
C ALA A 417 40.99 -21.44 21.62
N GLY A 418 40.36 -22.60 21.81
CA GLY A 418 41.01 -23.88 22.10
C GLY A 418 41.01 -24.88 20.93
N TRP A 419 40.57 -24.48 19.73
CA TRP A 419 40.58 -25.33 18.53
C TRP A 419 41.94 -25.31 17.85
N GLY A 420 42.28 -26.42 17.18
CA GLY A 420 43.53 -26.60 16.46
C GLY A 420 44.64 -27.30 17.27
N GLY A 421 45.87 -27.18 16.78
CA GLY A 421 47.08 -27.74 17.40
C GLY A 421 47.89 -26.69 18.18
N PRO A 422 49.11 -27.03 18.61
CA PRO A 422 50.01 -26.04 19.21
C PRO A 422 50.45 -24.96 18.20
N ASP A 423 50.57 -25.34 16.92
CA ASP A 423 51.10 -24.50 15.84
C ASP A 423 50.03 -23.80 14.98
N GLU A 424 48.76 -24.24 15.06
CA GLU A 424 47.60 -23.65 14.38
C GLU A 424 46.45 -23.51 15.38
N ARG A 425 45.91 -22.31 15.62
CA ARG A 425 44.83 -22.10 16.60
C ARG A 425 43.63 -21.36 16.01
N GLY A 426 42.47 -21.53 16.65
CA GLY A 426 41.26 -20.79 16.29
C GLY A 426 40.43 -21.43 15.18
N TRP A 427 39.46 -20.65 14.73
CA TRP A 427 38.56 -20.92 13.61
C TRP A 427 39.28 -21.35 12.31
N VAL A 428 38.62 -22.18 11.50
CA VAL A 428 38.96 -22.38 10.09
C VAL A 428 37.95 -21.59 9.24
N PRO A 429 38.37 -20.59 8.45
CA PRO A 429 37.46 -19.78 7.63
C PRO A 429 36.52 -20.61 6.74
N ILE A 430 35.30 -20.11 6.54
CA ILE A 430 34.34 -20.72 5.59
C ILE A 430 34.72 -20.31 4.16
N GLY A 431 35.19 -21.28 3.37
CA GLY A 431 35.83 -21.06 2.06
C GLY A 431 37.17 -20.30 2.16
N GLY A 432 37.91 -20.21 1.05
CA GLY A 432 39.15 -19.43 0.94
C GLY A 432 40.37 -20.00 1.67
N GLN A 433 40.40 -21.32 1.91
CA GLN A 433 41.42 -21.96 2.74
C GLN A 433 42.76 -22.22 2.03
N ASP A 434 42.78 -22.40 0.71
CA ASP A 434 44.02 -22.56 -0.06
C ASP A 434 44.56 -21.19 -0.52
N LEU A 435 45.87 -21.10 -0.71
CA LEU A 435 46.66 -19.87 -0.88
C LEU A 435 46.58 -19.28 -2.30
N ALA A 436 45.52 -19.59 -3.05
CA ALA A 436 45.34 -19.09 -4.41
C ALA A 436 44.78 -17.66 -4.42
N ASP A 437 45.32 -16.85 -5.34
CA ASP A 437 44.74 -15.59 -5.81
C ASP A 437 43.22 -15.74 -6.07
N VAL A 438 42.41 -14.78 -5.59
CA VAL A 438 40.93 -14.81 -5.71
C VAL A 438 40.45 -14.98 -7.16
N GLY A 439 41.24 -14.50 -8.13
CA GLY A 439 40.97 -14.69 -9.57
C GLY A 439 41.24 -16.11 -10.09
N ARG A 440 41.63 -17.05 -9.22
CA ARG A 440 42.04 -18.42 -9.56
C ARG A 440 41.34 -19.51 -8.74
N LEU A 441 40.68 -19.16 -7.63
CA LEU A 441 39.87 -20.07 -6.82
C LEU A 441 38.62 -20.53 -7.59
N ALA A 442 38.40 -21.84 -7.60
CA ALA A 442 37.20 -22.48 -8.11
C ALA A 442 36.00 -22.24 -7.18
N ASP A 443 34.78 -22.40 -7.71
CA ASP A 443 33.56 -22.16 -6.92
C ASP A 443 33.36 -23.18 -5.79
N SER A 444 34.01 -24.35 -5.86
CA SER A 444 34.11 -25.34 -4.77
C SER A 444 35.08 -24.96 -3.65
N GLU A 445 35.79 -23.84 -3.76
CA GLU A 445 36.79 -23.36 -2.81
C GLU A 445 36.37 -22.05 -2.12
N VAL A 446 35.22 -21.47 -2.48
CA VAL A 446 34.73 -20.17 -1.99
C VAL A 446 33.25 -20.28 -1.61
N PHE A 447 32.79 -19.46 -0.66
CA PHE A 447 31.37 -19.46 -0.28
C PHE A 447 30.54 -18.82 -1.39
N THR A 448 29.67 -19.60 -2.03
CA THR A 448 28.78 -19.17 -3.13
C THR A 448 27.31 -19.19 -2.75
N GLY A 449 26.97 -19.86 -1.65
CA GLY A 449 25.59 -19.99 -1.15
C GLY A 449 25.05 -18.76 -0.42
N THR A 450 24.13 -18.98 0.52
CA THR A 450 23.47 -17.91 1.30
C THR A 450 23.63 -18.15 2.79
N PHE A 451 23.95 -17.12 3.57
CA PHE A 451 23.99 -17.15 5.02
C PHE A 451 23.12 -16.02 5.60
N ASP A 452 21.93 -16.36 6.09
CA ASP A 452 21.01 -15.45 6.78
C ASP A 452 21.13 -15.64 8.30
N GLY A 453 21.74 -14.67 8.98
CA GLY A 453 21.89 -14.68 10.43
C GLY A 453 20.60 -14.46 11.20
N ARG A 454 19.48 -14.04 10.58
CA ARG A 454 18.18 -13.79 11.23
C ARG A 454 18.21 -12.82 12.42
N ASN A 455 19.24 -11.98 12.50
CA ASN A 455 19.62 -11.09 13.60
C ASN A 455 20.12 -11.83 14.86
N HIS A 456 20.63 -13.05 14.72
CA HIS A 456 21.38 -13.75 15.75
C HIS A 456 22.82 -13.27 15.88
N THR A 457 23.38 -13.45 17.07
CA THR A 457 24.75 -13.07 17.41
C THR A 457 25.69 -14.28 17.37
N ILE A 458 26.81 -14.19 16.66
CA ILE A 458 27.98 -15.06 16.86
C ILE A 458 28.94 -14.31 17.78
N ARG A 459 29.34 -14.90 18.91
CA ARG A 459 30.18 -14.23 19.91
C ARG A 459 31.40 -15.02 20.38
N GLY A 460 32.48 -14.33 20.72
CA GLY A 460 33.72 -14.93 21.25
C GLY A 460 34.57 -15.65 20.20
N LEU A 461 34.32 -15.42 18.91
CA LEU A 461 35.05 -16.05 17.81
C LEU A 461 36.53 -15.65 17.86
N THR A 462 37.43 -16.64 17.86
CA THR A 462 38.88 -16.45 17.88
C THR A 462 39.49 -17.01 16.61
N ILE A 463 40.29 -16.21 15.90
CA ILE A 463 41.03 -16.64 14.71
C ILE A 463 42.52 -16.36 14.95
N ASP A 464 43.33 -17.42 15.09
CA ASP A 464 44.74 -17.35 15.52
C ASP A 464 45.66 -18.24 14.67
N ARG A 465 45.57 -18.08 13.33
CA ARG A 465 46.30 -18.89 12.35
C ARG A 465 47.59 -18.21 11.87
N PRO A 466 48.67 -18.97 11.60
CA PRO A 466 49.91 -18.44 11.04
C PRO A 466 49.94 -18.40 9.49
N ASP A 467 49.00 -19.06 8.82
CA ASP A 467 49.03 -19.30 7.37
C ASP A 467 48.59 -18.08 6.54
N PRO A 468 49.20 -17.80 5.38
CA PRO A 468 48.95 -16.58 4.58
C PRO A 468 47.64 -16.59 3.77
N GLY A 469 46.61 -17.30 4.20
CA GLY A 469 45.31 -17.40 3.54
C GLY A 469 44.36 -16.24 3.82
N TYR A 470 43.17 -16.26 3.21
CA TYR A 470 42.14 -15.25 3.44
C TYR A 470 41.44 -15.51 4.79
N MET A 471 41.64 -14.60 5.75
CA MET A 471 41.15 -14.77 7.12
C MET A 471 39.86 -14.02 7.40
N GLY A 472 38.96 -14.65 8.16
CA GLY A 472 37.69 -14.12 8.65
C GLY A 472 36.76 -15.24 9.09
N LEU A 473 35.52 -14.92 9.47
CA LEU A 473 34.47 -15.93 9.59
C LEU A 473 34.34 -16.71 8.27
N PHE A 474 34.30 -15.99 7.16
CA PHE A 474 34.46 -16.49 5.79
C PHE A 474 35.85 -16.11 5.26
N GLY A 475 36.48 -16.97 4.45
CA GLY A 475 37.72 -16.60 3.76
C GLY A 475 37.41 -15.78 2.51
N VAL A 476 36.63 -16.37 1.59
CA VAL A 476 36.21 -15.72 0.33
C VAL A 476 34.71 -15.88 0.12
N ASN A 477 34.01 -14.77 -0.12
CA ASN A 477 32.58 -14.72 -0.42
C ASN A 477 32.30 -14.32 -1.87
N ARG A 478 31.61 -15.18 -2.62
CA ARG A 478 30.89 -14.87 -3.87
C ARG A 478 29.36 -14.92 -3.70
N GLY A 479 28.87 -15.53 -2.63
CA GLY A 479 27.47 -15.66 -2.27
C GLY A 479 26.88 -14.45 -1.51
N THR A 480 25.88 -14.70 -0.67
CA THR A 480 25.22 -13.67 0.15
C THR A 480 25.41 -13.93 1.65
N ILE A 481 25.84 -12.93 2.40
CA ILE A 481 25.98 -12.97 3.86
C ILE A 481 25.17 -11.80 4.45
N GLU A 482 24.18 -12.08 5.31
CA GLU A 482 23.39 -11.01 5.91
C GLU A 482 22.79 -11.27 7.30
N ASN A 483 22.21 -10.22 7.88
CA ASN A 483 21.41 -10.25 9.11
C ASN A 483 22.15 -10.86 10.33
N VAL A 484 23.44 -10.57 10.54
CA VAL A 484 24.24 -11.19 11.62
C VAL A 484 24.96 -10.13 12.49
N GLU A 485 25.02 -10.36 13.80
CA GLU A 485 25.93 -9.64 14.70
C GLU A 485 27.16 -10.49 15.01
N LEU A 486 28.36 -9.95 14.80
CA LEU A 486 29.62 -10.52 15.29
C LEU A 486 30.08 -9.72 16.51
N ARG A 487 30.11 -10.38 17.68
CA ARG A 487 30.40 -9.71 18.96
C ARG A 487 31.61 -10.28 19.68
N HIS A 488 32.53 -9.41 20.10
CA HIS A 488 33.73 -9.81 20.83
C HIS A 488 34.52 -10.88 20.05
N THR A 489 34.76 -10.58 18.77
CA THR A 489 35.57 -11.39 17.85
C THR A 489 36.99 -10.85 17.84
N ASP A 490 37.95 -11.74 18.08
CA ASP A 490 39.38 -11.42 18.14
C ASP A 490 40.14 -12.11 17.01
N ILE A 491 40.89 -11.33 16.22
CA ILE A 491 41.78 -11.82 15.16
C ILE A 491 43.23 -11.45 15.49
N SER A 492 44.07 -12.48 15.64
CA SER A 492 45.53 -12.40 15.69
C SER A 492 46.13 -13.29 14.62
N THR A 493 47.17 -12.84 13.91
CA THR A 493 47.95 -13.70 13.00
C THR A 493 49.40 -13.20 13.04
N TYR A 494 50.32 -14.00 13.56
CA TYR A 494 51.72 -13.59 13.66
C TYR A 494 52.56 -14.12 12.51
N TYR A 495 52.88 -13.26 11.56
CA TYR A 495 53.85 -13.58 10.52
C TYR A 495 55.27 -13.27 11.02
N GLY A 496 56.13 -14.29 11.02
CA GLY A 496 57.57 -14.05 11.00
C GLY A 496 57.93 -13.18 9.78
N ARG A 497 59.01 -12.38 9.87
CA ARG A 497 59.45 -11.35 8.89
C ARG A 497 59.91 -11.90 7.52
N THR A 498 59.35 -13.02 7.07
CA THR A 498 59.79 -13.83 5.92
C THR A 498 58.64 -14.32 5.04
N ALA A 499 57.39 -13.94 5.30
CA ALA A 499 56.28 -14.16 4.36
C ALA A 499 56.49 -13.32 3.09
N VAL A 500 56.49 -13.97 1.91
CA VAL A 500 56.79 -13.32 0.62
C VAL A 500 55.53 -12.77 -0.07
N PHE A 501 54.38 -13.37 0.24
CA PHE A 501 53.04 -12.88 -0.10
C PHE A 501 52.19 -13.01 1.16
N VAL A 502 51.26 -12.08 1.36
CA VAL A 502 50.40 -12.02 2.54
C VAL A 502 49.06 -11.45 2.11
N MET A 503 47.98 -12.21 2.33
CA MET A 503 46.64 -11.88 1.85
C MET A 503 45.87 -11.04 2.88
N PRO A 504 45.03 -10.09 2.43
CA PRO A 504 44.19 -9.31 3.34
C PRO A 504 43.14 -10.20 4.02
N GLY A 505 42.99 -10.03 5.33
CA GLY A 505 41.94 -10.65 6.15
C GLY A 505 40.97 -9.62 6.72
N GLY A 506 39.80 -10.04 7.20
CA GLY A 506 38.85 -9.17 7.89
C GLY A 506 38.01 -9.93 8.92
N ILE A 507 37.32 -9.24 9.83
CA ILE A 507 36.50 -9.89 10.88
C ILE A 507 35.40 -10.81 10.30
N LEU A 508 34.71 -10.36 9.26
CA LEU A 508 33.64 -11.12 8.60
C LEU A 508 34.17 -11.91 7.40
N VAL A 509 34.91 -11.26 6.50
CA VAL A 509 35.38 -11.86 5.24
C VAL A 509 36.82 -11.43 4.92
N GLY A 510 37.65 -12.35 4.44
CA GLY A 510 38.95 -12.01 3.85
C GLY A 510 38.83 -11.26 2.52
N ALA A 511 38.17 -11.85 1.52
CA ALA A 511 37.86 -11.19 0.24
C ALA A 511 36.38 -11.34 -0.18
N ASN A 512 35.75 -10.24 -0.62
CA ASN A 512 34.36 -10.21 -1.08
C ASN A 512 34.22 -9.85 -2.56
N GLN A 513 33.54 -10.74 -3.28
CA GLN A 513 32.99 -10.58 -4.63
C GLN A 513 31.45 -10.73 -4.65
N GLY A 514 30.84 -11.13 -3.53
CA GLY A 514 29.40 -11.35 -3.37
C GLY A 514 28.65 -10.18 -2.69
N ARG A 515 27.50 -10.48 -2.08
CA ARG A 515 26.68 -9.52 -1.33
C ARG A 515 26.90 -9.64 0.17
N ILE A 516 26.99 -8.50 0.86
CA ILE A 516 26.95 -8.41 2.32
C ILE A 516 25.92 -7.34 2.73
N SER A 517 24.90 -7.72 3.51
CA SER A 517 23.84 -6.80 3.98
C SER A 517 23.57 -6.90 5.48
N ALA A 518 23.23 -5.78 6.13
CA ALA A 518 22.70 -5.75 7.51
C ALA A 518 23.58 -6.47 8.55
N VAL A 519 24.90 -6.25 8.52
CA VAL A 519 25.86 -6.83 9.46
C VAL A 519 26.23 -5.83 10.55
N THR A 520 26.22 -6.27 11.81
CA THR A 520 26.74 -5.52 12.95
C THR A 520 28.03 -6.16 13.47
N VAL A 521 29.04 -5.36 13.81
CA VAL A 521 30.25 -5.81 14.53
C VAL A 521 30.45 -4.98 15.80
N THR A 522 30.55 -5.64 16.95
CA THR A 522 30.58 -5.02 18.28
C THR A 522 31.74 -5.55 19.13
N ASP A 523 32.41 -4.65 19.85
CA ASP A 523 33.38 -4.98 20.92
C ASP A 523 34.56 -5.91 20.51
N GLY A 524 34.93 -5.97 19.23
CA GLY A 524 35.96 -6.87 18.68
C GLY A 524 37.32 -6.22 18.42
N ALA A 525 38.36 -7.03 18.22
CA ALA A 525 39.72 -6.56 17.98
C ALA A 525 40.44 -7.27 16.81
N ILE A 526 41.26 -6.51 16.09
CA ILE A 526 42.22 -6.99 15.10
C ILE A 526 43.60 -6.55 15.58
N SER A 527 44.56 -7.48 15.67
CA SER A 527 45.94 -7.17 16.04
C SER A 527 46.92 -8.11 15.35
N ASN A 528 47.29 -7.75 14.12
CA ASN A 528 48.18 -8.53 13.25
C ASN A 528 48.80 -7.65 12.15
N ASP A 529 49.75 -8.19 11.40
CA ASP A 529 50.45 -7.41 10.36
C ASP A 529 49.63 -7.19 9.06
N VAL A 530 48.43 -7.79 8.89
CA VAL A 530 47.84 -8.00 7.53
C VAL A 530 46.31 -7.96 7.43
N ALA A 531 45.53 -8.16 8.50
CA ALA A 531 44.08 -7.98 8.40
C ALA A 531 43.75 -6.49 8.30
N THR A 532 42.66 -6.16 7.61
CA THR A 532 42.40 -4.82 7.11
C THR A 532 40.90 -4.55 7.14
N GLY A 533 40.35 -4.38 8.36
CA GLY A 533 38.94 -4.07 8.58
C GLY A 533 38.04 -5.29 8.83
N ILE A 534 36.75 -5.13 8.56
CA ILE A 534 35.75 -6.21 8.69
C ILE A 534 35.72 -7.07 7.42
N ILE A 535 36.02 -6.47 6.28
CA ILE A 535 36.20 -7.09 4.98
C ILE A 535 37.61 -6.73 4.53
N GLY A 536 38.53 -7.70 4.41
CA GLY A 536 39.92 -7.40 4.05
C GLY A 536 40.04 -6.75 2.67
N ARG A 537 39.35 -7.35 1.68
CA ARG A 537 39.29 -6.87 0.30
C ARG A 537 37.87 -6.94 -0.25
N HIS A 538 37.46 -5.92 -1.01
CA HIS A 538 36.19 -5.89 -1.74
C HIS A 538 36.46 -5.58 -3.22
N ASP A 539 36.34 -6.60 -4.08
CA ASP A 539 36.57 -6.46 -5.52
C ASP A 539 35.28 -6.04 -6.25
N ASP A 540 34.19 -6.74 -5.97
CA ASP A 540 32.89 -6.51 -6.62
C ASP A 540 31.74 -6.90 -5.67
N GLY A 541 30.51 -6.64 -6.12
CA GLY A 541 29.27 -6.84 -5.38
C GLY A 541 28.83 -5.61 -4.60
N ALA A 542 28.04 -5.83 -3.54
CA ALA A 542 27.45 -4.76 -2.74
C ALA A 542 27.61 -5.05 -1.25
N VAL A 543 28.05 -4.04 -0.50
CA VAL A 543 28.23 -4.05 0.95
C VAL A 543 27.33 -2.96 1.53
N SER A 544 26.24 -3.32 2.21
CA SER A 544 25.26 -2.34 2.72
C SER A 544 24.83 -2.56 4.17
N ASP A 545 24.38 -1.48 4.80
CA ASP A 545 23.76 -1.49 6.15
C ASP A 545 24.71 -1.99 7.25
N ILE A 546 26.01 -1.69 7.10
CA ILE A 546 27.07 -2.16 8.00
C ILE A 546 27.18 -1.24 9.22
N THR A 547 27.11 -1.82 10.42
CA THR A 547 27.29 -1.08 11.66
C THR A 547 28.49 -1.59 12.46
N VAL A 548 29.37 -0.67 12.88
CA VAL A 548 30.59 -0.99 13.63
C VAL A 548 30.60 -0.23 14.95
N ARG A 549 30.85 -0.93 16.06
CA ARG A 549 30.87 -0.35 17.41
C ARG A 549 32.07 -0.85 18.22
N ASN A 550 32.85 0.09 18.76
CA ASN A 550 33.97 -0.16 19.70
C ASN A 550 35.11 -1.05 19.15
N VAL A 551 35.24 -1.21 17.82
CA VAL A 551 36.26 -2.06 17.21
C VAL A 551 37.65 -1.41 17.28
N THR A 552 38.66 -2.21 17.62
CA THR A 552 40.08 -1.76 17.65
C THR A 552 40.90 -2.50 16.59
N ILE A 553 41.69 -1.79 15.80
CA ILE A 553 42.50 -2.35 14.70
C ILE A 553 43.97 -1.90 14.85
N ARG A 554 44.90 -2.86 14.92
CA ARG A 554 46.35 -2.62 15.00
C ARG A 554 47.08 -3.41 13.94
N THR A 555 47.58 -2.71 12.93
CA THR A 555 47.98 -3.28 11.63
C THR A 555 49.14 -2.51 11.00
N ASN A 556 49.78 -3.04 9.97
CA ASN A 556 50.75 -2.29 9.15
C ASN A 556 50.28 -2.02 7.70
N ALA A 557 49.19 -2.66 7.27
CA ALA A 557 48.63 -2.62 5.92
C ALA A 557 47.49 -1.59 5.73
N ALA A 558 47.00 -1.46 4.50
CA ALA A 558 45.91 -0.56 4.07
C ALA A 558 44.60 -0.83 4.83
N THR A 559 44.25 0.02 5.80
CA THR A 559 43.24 -0.30 6.82
C THR A 559 42.00 0.57 6.71
N GLY A 560 40.83 -0.05 6.53
CA GLY A 560 39.54 0.58 6.74
C GLY A 560 38.89 0.15 8.05
N GLY A 561 38.00 0.98 8.60
CA GLY A 561 37.07 0.57 9.66
C GLY A 561 36.03 -0.47 9.22
N VAL A 562 35.79 -0.59 7.89
CA VAL A 562 34.95 -1.63 7.29
C VAL A 562 35.70 -2.42 6.22
N VAL A 563 36.30 -1.74 5.22
CA VAL A 563 36.97 -2.41 4.07
C VAL A 563 38.45 -2.01 3.99
N GLY A 564 39.36 -2.97 3.92
CA GLY A 564 40.78 -2.69 3.72
C GLY A 564 41.07 -2.05 2.38
N ILE A 565 40.93 -2.86 1.34
CA ILE A 565 41.15 -2.47 -0.06
C ILE A 565 39.84 -2.67 -0.83
N GLN A 566 39.29 -1.61 -1.42
CA GLN A 566 38.15 -1.66 -2.33
C GLN A 566 38.64 -1.44 -3.76
N SER A 567 38.38 -2.39 -4.67
CA SER A 567 38.84 -2.37 -6.08
C SER A 567 37.68 -2.35 -7.10
N GLY A 568 36.48 -1.98 -6.63
CA GLY A 568 35.24 -1.92 -7.39
C GLY A 568 34.04 -1.83 -6.44
N GLY A 569 32.88 -2.33 -6.85
CA GLY A 569 31.69 -2.47 -5.99
C GLY A 569 31.15 -1.17 -5.35
N ILE A 570 30.19 -1.35 -4.44
CA ILE A 570 29.57 -0.26 -3.66
C ILE A 570 29.57 -0.61 -2.18
N VAL A 571 30.17 0.26 -1.36
CA VAL A 571 30.04 0.28 0.10
C VAL A 571 29.07 1.39 0.48
N GLU A 572 27.92 1.06 1.07
CA GLU A 572 26.89 2.04 1.42
C GLU A 572 26.20 1.83 2.78
N ARG A 573 25.53 2.88 3.26
CA ARG A 573 24.72 2.86 4.49
C ARG A 573 25.51 2.34 5.70
N VAL A 574 26.72 2.88 5.87
CA VAL A 574 27.68 2.45 6.89
C VAL A 574 27.69 3.39 8.10
N ASN A 575 27.64 2.86 9.32
CA ASN A 575 27.81 3.64 10.56
C ASN A 575 28.92 3.08 11.46
N VAL A 576 30.03 3.81 11.59
CA VAL A 576 31.18 3.42 12.41
C VAL A 576 31.27 4.30 13.66
N THR A 577 31.23 3.68 14.84
CA THR A 577 31.30 4.38 16.13
C THR A 577 32.30 3.73 17.09
N GLY A 578 33.07 4.55 17.81
CA GLY A 578 34.09 4.07 18.76
C GLY A 578 35.29 3.36 18.12
N LEU A 579 35.51 3.51 16.81
CA LEU A 579 36.67 2.93 16.12
C LEU A 579 37.98 3.44 16.74
N THR A 580 38.94 2.55 16.97
CA THR A 580 40.31 2.92 17.35
C THR A 580 41.30 2.22 16.43
N THR A 581 42.12 2.99 15.72
CA THR A 581 43.21 2.46 14.88
C THR A 581 44.56 2.90 15.43
N ASP A 582 45.52 1.98 15.43
CA ASP A 582 46.90 2.19 15.89
C ASP A 582 47.88 1.48 14.92
N PRO A 583 48.11 2.05 13.71
CA PRO A 583 48.84 1.38 12.64
C PRO A 583 50.13 2.13 12.27
N TRP A 584 51.23 1.40 12.19
CA TRP A 584 52.55 2.03 12.37
C TRP A 584 53.08 2.75 11.13
N PHE A 585 52.65 2.36 9.92
CA PHE A 585 53.06 3.00 8.65
C PHE A 585 52.00 2.96 7.52
N GLY A 586 50.81 2.41 7.75
CA GLY A 586 49.83 2.12 6.70
C GLY A 586 48.98 3.30 6.24
N THR A 587 48.36 3.16 5.07
CA THR A 587 47.25 4.01 4.58
C THR A 587 45.95 3.63 5.31
N VAL A 588 45.21 4.60 5.86
CA VAL A 588 44.07 4.33 6.75
C VAL A 588 42.89 5.26 6.52
N GLY A 589 41.69 4.68 6.40
CA GLY A 589 40.44 5.41 6.47
C GLY A 589 39.53 4.87 7.57
N GLY A 590 38.67 5.74 8.11
CA GLY A 590 37.68 5.32 9.10
C GLY A 590 36.61 4.37 8.56
N ILE A 591 36.51 4.18 7.23
CA ILE A 591 35.63 3.22 6.57
C ILE A 591 36.40 2.37 5.55
N VAL A 592 37.15 2.99 4.63
CA VAL A 592 37.94 2.28 3.60
C VAL A 592 39.43 2.66 3.67
N GLY A 593 40.35 1.70 3.62
CA GLY A 593 41.79 1.99 3.56
C GLY A 593 42.18 2.60 2.21
N GLU A 594 42.11 1.78 1.16
CA GLU A 594 42.38 2.14 -0.24
C GLU A 594 41.13 1.94 -1.10
N LEU A 595 40.79 2.92 -1.94
CA LEU A 595 39.60 2.91 -2.81
C LEU A 595 40.00 3.14 -4.26
N THR A 596 39.92 2.11 -5.10
CA THR A 596 40.22 2.17 -6.53
C THR A 596 38.99 1.82 -7.36
N ASN A 597 38.53 2.71 -8.24
CA ASN A 597 37.32 2.56 -9.09
C ASN A 597 35.97 2.32 -8.35
N GLY A 598 35.97 2.22 -7.02
CA GLY A 598 34.78 1.90 -6.22
C GLY A 598 33.98 3.11 -5.75
N THR A 599 32.81 2.85 -5.18
CA THR A 599 31.97 3.86 -4.51
C THR A 599 31.86 3.60 -3.01
N VAL A 600 32.05 4.65 -2.21
CA VAL A 600 31.71 4.73 -0.78
C VAL A 600 30.63 5.80 -0.62
N ARG A 601 29.43 5.44 -0.14
CA ARG A 601 28.35 6.43 0.03
C ARG A 601 27.45 6.28 1.24
N THR A 602 26.82 7.39 1.63
CA THR A 602 25.76 7.41 2.66
C THR A 602 26.31 6.88 4.01
N ALA A 603 27.42 7.46 4.50
CA ALA A 603 28.29 6.81 5.49
C ALA A 603 28.82 7.74 6.59
N ALA A 604 28.95 7.24 7.83
CA ALA A 604 29.37 8.01 9.00
C ALA A 604 30.49 7.33 9.81
N VAL A 605 31.35 8.15 10.42
CA VAL A 605 32.43 7.68 11.31
C VAL A 605 32.69 8.58 12.52
N SER A 606 32.97 7.92 13.65
CA SER A 606 33.43 8.53 14.91
C SER A 606 34.37 7.58 15.67
N GLY A 607 35.36 8.14 16.36
CA GLY A 607 36.45 7.39 16.99
C GLY A 607 37.79 8.10 16.81
N THR A 608 38.88 7.33 16.75
CA THR A 608 40.25 7.78 16.45
C THR A 608 40.80 6.99 15.26
N VAL A 609 41.04 7.70 14.15
CA VAL A 609 41.71 7.19 12.96
C VAL A 609 43.16 7.71 12.97
N SER A 610 44.13 6.80 12.91
CA SER A 610 45.57 7.09 12.97
C SER A 610 46.31 6.33 11.86
N GLY A 611 47.53 6.72 11.50
CA GLY A 611 48.34 6.01 10.49
C GLY A 611 49.35 6.88 9.74
N GLY A 612 49.89 6.38 8.63
CA GLY A 612 50.82 7.11 7.76
C GLY A 612 50.09 8.15 6.90
N THR A 613 49.33 7.67 5.90
CA THR A 613 48.34 8.46 5.15
C THR A 613 46.97 8.21 5.75
N VAL A 614 46.29 9.24 6.25
CA VAL A 614 45.03 9.08 7.00
C VAL A 614 43.92 9.97 6.45
N GLY A 615 42.76 9.38 6.20
CA GLY A 615 41.52 10.10 5.94
C GLY A 615 40.43 9.76 6.94
N GLY A 616 39.52 10.70 7.18
CA GLY A 616 38.35 10.45 8.03
C GLY A 616 37.52 9.24 7.57
N ILE A 617 37.19 9.17 6.29
CA ILE A 617 36.39 8.11 5.65
C ILE A 617 37.28 7.16 4.84
N VAL A 618 38.12 7.70 3.95
CA VAL A 618 38.98 6.92 3.02
C VAL A 618 40.43 7.32 3.16
N GLY A 619 41.36 6.37 3.32
CA GLY A 619 42.80 6.68 3.41
C GLY A 619 43.35 7.23 2.10
N GLU A 620 43.28 6.44 1.03
CA GLU A 620 43.66 6.84 -0.33
C GLU A 620 42.57 6.47 -1.33
N ALA A 621 42.28 7.35 -2.28
CA ALA A 621 41.27 7.16 -3.32
C ALA A 621 41.83 7.46 -4.71
N ASP A 622 41.62 6.54 -5.65
CA ASP A 622 42.06 6.63 -7.05
C ASP A 622 40.89 6.29 -7.99
N ASN A 623 40.49 7.25 -8.84
CA ASN A 623 39.30 7.17 -9.69
C ASN A 623 38.02 6.74 -8.92
N GLY A 624 37.92 7.09 -7.64
CA GLY A 624 36.84 6.66 -6.74
C GLY A 624 35.68 7.65 -6.64
N THR A 625 34.60 7.24 -5.97
CA THR A 625 33.51 8.15 -5.55
C THR A 625 33.26 8.05 -4.05
N VAL A 626 33.33 9.19 -3.35
CA VAL A 626 33.08 9.33 -1.91
C VAL A 626 31.98 10.37 -1.72
N THR A 627 30.75 9.95 -1.39
CA THR A 627 29.60 10.89 -1.34
C THR A 627 28.62 10.66 -0.21
N GLN A 628 27.92 11.70 0.27
CA GLN A 628 26.95 11.60 1.37
C GLN A 628 27.60 11.11 2.68
N VAL A 629 28.77 11.67 3.02
CA VAL A 629 29.63 11.19 4.12
C VAL A 629 29.84 12.20 5.24
N ARG A 630 29.92 11.72 6.50
CA ARG A 630 30.27 12.53 7.68
C ARG A 630 31.40 11.93 8.51
N SER A 631 32.48 12.68 8.68
CA SER A 631 33.53 12.34 9.66
C SER A 631 33.42 13.25 10.88
N THR A 632 33.36 12.62 12.06
CA THR A 632 33.51 13.31 13.35
C THR A 632 34.66 12.74 14.19
N ALA A 633 35.40 11.77 13.63
CA ALA A 633 36.53 11.12 14.24
C ALA A 633 37.74 12.06 14.38
N ARG A 634 38.60 11.77 15.34
CA ARG A 634 39.96 12.31 15.36
C ARG A 634 40.76 11.66 14.24
N VAL A 635 41.54 12.44 13.49
CA VAL A 635 42.36 12.01 12.35
C VAL A 635 43.80 12.43 12.62
N ASP A 636 44.68 11.48 12.88
CA ASP A 636 46.07 11.70 13.31
C ASP A 636 47.04 10.98 12.37
N GLY A 637 47.54 11.66 11.34
CA GLY A 637 48.46 11.08 10.36
C GLY A 637 49.94 11.42 10.61
N GLU A 638 50.87 10.58 10.15
CA GLU A 638 52.30 10.91 10.16
C GLU A 638 52.73 11.70 8.90
N ASP A 639 52.41 11.16 7.72
CA ASP A 639 52.81 11.72 6.42
C ASP A 639 51.66 12.52 5.76
N ALA A 640 50.40 12.09 5.93
CA ALA A 640 49.23 12.80 5.40
C ALA A 640 48.00 12.68 6.32
N ALA A 641 47.21 13.75 6.49
CA ALA A 641 46.00 13.76 7.32
C ALA A 641 44.86 14.64 6.75
N GLY A 642 43.73 14.03 6.37
CA GLY A 642 42.57 14.73 5.79
C GLY A 642 41.24 14.40 6.47
N GLY A 643 40.40 15.41 6.68
CA GLY A 643 39.16 15.26 7.46
C GLY A 643 38.11 14.30 6.88
N LEU A 644 38.12 14.05 5.56
CA LEU A 644 37.29 13.05 4.86
C LEU A 644 38.14 12.03 4.09
N VAL A 645 39.13 12.48 3.33
CA VAL A 645 40.00 11.62 2.50
C VAL A 645 41.45 11.99 2.77
N GLY A 646 42.38 11.03 2.84
CA GLY A 646 43.81 11.34 2.93
C GLY A 646 44.33 11.86 1.59
N ASN A 647 44.65 10.95 0.69
CA ASN A 647 45.05 11.26 -0.69
C ASN A 647 43.89 11.01 -1.65
N ALA A 648 43.68 11.90 -2.62
CA ALA A 648 42.64 11.75 -3.65
C ALA A 648 43.18 12.05 -5.05
N THR A 649 43.13 11.04 -5.93
CA THR A 649 43.55 11.07 -7.32
C THR A 649 42.33 10.81 -8.20
N GLU A 650 42.04 11.70 -9.16
CA GLU A 650 40.92 11.64 -10.13
C GLU A 650 39.53 11.33 -9.49
N THR A 651 39.36 11.62 -8.20
CA THR A 651 38.28 11.10 -7.36
C THR A 651 37.14 12.13 -7.21
N THR A 652 35.89 11.66 -7.14
CA THR A 652 34.74 12.53 -6.84
C THR A 652 34.42 12.53 -5.35
N VAL A 653 34.60 13.67 -4.66
CA VAL A 653 34.25 13.85 -3.24
C VAL A 653 33.09 14.85 -3.13
N SER A 654 31.93 14.41 -2.66
CA SER A 654 30.72 15.26 -2.67
C SER A 654 29.75 15.06 -1.50
N GLU A 655 28.85 16.02 -1.30
CA GLU A 655 27.76 15.95 -0.30
C GLU A 655 28.23 15.51 1.10
N GLY A 656 29.31 16.08 1.63
CA GLY A 656 29.90 15.56 2.87
C GLY A 656 30.45 16.63 3.80
N TYR A 657 30.79 16.24 5.02
CA TYR A 657 31.47 17.15 5.95
C TYR A 657 32.48 16.49 6.90
N ALA A 658 33.56 17.22 7.17
CA ALA A 658 34.53 16.91 8.22
C ALA A 658 34.32 17.81 9.44
N ALA A 659 34.09 17.20 10.61
CA ALA A 659 34.01 17.89 11.88
C ALA A 659 34.61 17.03 12.99
N GLY A 660 35.89 16.68 12.86
CA GLY A 660 36.70 16.08 13.91
C GLY A 660 38.13 16.63 13.83
N PRO A 661 38.91 16.60 14.92
CA PRO A 661 40.26 17.18 14.94
C PRO A 661 41.17 16.43 13.99
N VAL A 662 41.80 17.16 13.07
CA VAL A 662 42.82 16.65 12.15
C VAL A 662 44.18 17.12 12.69
N THR A 663 45.12 16.21 12.90
CA THR A 663 46.47 16.50 13.40
C THR A 663 47.52 15.75 12.60
N LEU A 664 48.77 16.19 12.73
CA LEU A 664 49.94 15.45 12.26
C LEU A 664 50.75 15.03 13.49
N GLN A 665 51.12 13.76 13.57
CA GLN A 665 52.03 13.23 14.58
C GLN A 665 53.42 13.06 13.97
N THR A 666 54.45 13.67 14.58
CA THR A 666 55.84 13.36 14.22
C THR A 666 56.36 12.19 15.05
N PRO A 667 56.77 11.07 14.43
CA PRO A 667 57.56 10.06 15.13
C PRO A 667 58.90 10.69 15.57
N PRO A 668 59.53 10.27 16.69
CA PRO A 668 60.75 10.90 17.21
C PRO A 668 61.97 10.88 16.27
N SER A 669 61.91 10.12 15.18
CA SER A 669 62.91 10.01 14.12
C SER A 669 62.78 11.06 13.01
N ARG A 670 61.64 11.76 12.89
CA ARG A 670 61.39 12.85 11.93
C ARG A 670 61.00 14.12 12.67
N SER A 671 61.77 15.19 12.50
CA SER A 671 61.43 16.53 13.01
C SER A 671 62.17 17.59 12.20
N PRO A 672 61.51 18.65 11.71
CA PRO A 672 60.10 19.02 11.91
C PRO A 672 59.07 18.07 11.25
N PRO A 673 57.75 18.29 11.45
CA PRO A 673 56.72 17.63 10.67
C PRO A 673 56.75 18.13 9.22
N ASP A 674 57.13 17.26 8.29
CA ASP A 674 57.08 17.52 6.84
C ASP A 674 55.75 17.05 6.19
N GLY A 675 54.88 16.38 6.97
CA GLY A 675 53.60 15.83 6.52
C GLY A 675 52.55 16.88 6.13
N ILE A 676 51.54 16.46 5.37
CA ILE A 676 50.55 17.33 4.74
C ILE A 676 49.17 17.15 5.42
N ALA A 677 48.49 18.25 5.79
CA ALA A 677 47.15 18.14 6.39
C ALA A 677 46.16 19.23 5.97
N GLY A 678 44.92 18.82 5.70
CA GLY A 678 43.82 19.72 5.32
C GLY A 678 42.49 19.36 5.99
N GLY A 679 41.56 20.30 6.01
CA GLY A 679 40.27 20.18 6.70
C GLY A 679 39.34 19.13 6.10
N VAL A 680 39.57 18.74 4.84
CA VAL A 680 38.77 17.79 4.07
C VAL A 680 39.69 16.74 3.42
N LEU A 681 40.70 17.18 2.65
CA LEU A 681 41.69 16.32 1.99
C LEU A 681 43.10 16.64 2.50
N ALA A 682 43.98 15.65 2.60
CA ALA A 682 45.41 15.93 2.77
C ALA A 682 46.01 16.38 1.43
N THR A 683 45.87 15.53 0.40
CA THR A 683 46.30 15.84 -0.98
C THR A 683 45.17 15.68 -1.99
N ASP A 684 45.29 16.38 -3.11
CA ASP A 684 44.39 16.32 -4.26
C ASP A 684 45.23 16.43 -5.55
N ASP A 685 45.09 15.42 -6.42
CA ASP A 685 45.49 15.47 -7.82
C ASP A 685 44.28 15.19 -8.72
N ASN A 686 43.92 16.17 -9.55
CA ASN A 686 42.81 16.12 -10.52
C ASN A 686 41.42 15.69 -9.96
N SER A 687 41.15 15.82 -8.65
CA SER A 687 39.88 15.38 -8.04
C SER A 687 38.76 16.42 -8.11
N THR A 688 37.51 15.95 -8.15
CA THR A 688 36.31 16.81 -8.16
C THR A 688 35.71 16.92 -6.76
N ILE A 689 35.80 18.09 -6.14
CA ILE A 689 35.23 18.38 -4.81
C ILE A 689 33.98 19.27 -4.95
N ALA A 690 32.81 18.79 -4.53
CA ALA A 690 31.54 19.50 -4.74
C ALA A 690 30.55 19.37 -3.56
N ARG A 691 30.08 20.50 -3.02
CA ARG A 691 29.11 20.53 -1.90
C ARG A 691 29.65 19.85 -0.63
N VAL A 692 30.93 20.09 -0.33
CA VAL A 692 31.65 19.56 0.83
C VAL A 692 31.98 20.68 1.81
N TYR A 693 31.95 20.38 3.11
CA TYR A 693 32.06 21.34 4.21
C TYR A 693 33.09 20.90 5.27
N TRP A 694 33.66 21.83 6.05
CA TRP A 694 34.35 21.46 7.29
C TRP A 694 34.24 22.48 8.41
N ASP A 695 34.28 22.00 9.65
CA ASP A 695 34.39 22.88 10.83
C ASP A 695 35.84 23.31 10.97
N ARG A 696 36.12 24.56 10.59
CA ARG A 696 37.46 25.16 10.63
C ARG A 696 38.06 25.21 12.04
N LYS A 697 37.22 25.28 13.08
CA LYS A 697 37.67 25.28 14.48
C LYS A 697 37.87 23.87 15.01
N ARG A 698 36.94 22.93 14.76
CA ARG A 698 37.04 21.55 15.28
C ARG A 698 38.12 20.73 14.57
N THR A 699 38.34 20.92 13.27
CA THR A 699 39.46 20.31 12.53
C THR A 699 40.81 20.93 12.88
N GLY A 700 40.84 22.20 13.29
CA GLY A 700 42.05 22.99 13.47
C GLY A 700 42.80 23.31 12.17
N ARG A 701 42.19 23.07 10.99
CA ARG A 701 42.85 23.25 9.68
C ARG A 701 42.44 24.57 9.01
N ALA A 702 43.42 25.28 8.49
CA ALA A 702 43.22 26.59 7.86
C ALA A 702 42.59 26.49 6.45
N SER A 703 42.85 25.39 5.72
CA SER A 703 42.51 25.14 4.32
C SER A 703 41.69 23.85 4.15
N ALA A 704 40.95 23.73 3.04
CA ALA A 704 40.19 22.53 2.68
C ALA A 704 41.13 21.34 2.37
N VAL A 705 42.07 21.59 1.47
CA VAL A 705 43.10 20.66 1.02
C VAL A 705 44.44 21.10 1.62
N GLY A 706 45.31 20.17 2.01
CA GLY A 706 46.68 20.48 2.45
C GLY A 706 47.61 20.82 1.28
N ARG A 707 47.57 20.02 0.19
CA ARG A 707 48.28 20.26 -1.07
C ARG A 707 47.44 19.80 -2.27
N GLY A 708 47.00 20.73 -3.11
CA GLY A 708 46.25 20.46 -4.34
C GLY A 708 45.44 21.70 -4.79
N PRO A 709 44.80 21.65 -5.97
CA PRO A 709 43.95 22.75 -6.48
C PRO A 709 42.56 22.84 -5.82
N GLY A 710 42.09 21.75 -5.20
CA GLY A 710 40.72 21.58 -4.73
C GLY A 710 40.28 22.52 -3.62
N THR A 711 38.97 22.77 -3.56
CA THR A 711 38.35 23.66 -2.56
C THR A 711 37.04 23.10 -2.03
N ALA A 712 36.64 23.56 -0.85
CA ALA A 712 35.40 23.20 -0.16
C ALA A 712 34.91 24.42 0.65
N VAL A 713 33.79 24.31 1.37
CA VAL A 713 33.25 25.42 2.16
C VAL A 713 33.69 25.32 3.63
N ALA A 714 34.49 26.30 4.08
CA ALA A 714 34.84 26.45 5.49
C ALA A 714 33.69 27.05 6.28
N LEU A 715 33.29 26.42 7.38
CA LEU A 715 32.29 26.95 8.31
C LEU A 715 32.83 26.98 9.74
N SER A 716 32.21 27.77 10.60
CA SER A 716 32.43 27.73 12.05
C SER A 716 31.50 26.71 12.73
N THR A 717 31.90 26.22 13.90
CA THR A 717 31.08 25.28 14.69
C THR A 717 29.61 25.70 14.81
N PRO A 718 29.25 26.95 15.17
CA PRO A 718 27.85 27.36 15.30
C PRO A 718 27.07 27.46 13.99
N GLU A 719 27.72 27.37 12.82
CA GLU A 719 27.06 27.32 11.51
C GLU A 719 26.74 25.89 11.08
N MET A 720 27.50 24.90 11.58
CA MET A 720 27.31 23.48 11.30
C MET A 720 26.48 22.72 12.35
N LEU A 721 25.97 23.42 13.37
CA LEU A 721 25.15 22.83 14.44
C LEU A 721 23.68 23.29 14.37
N GLY A 722 22.75 22.41 14.72
CA GLY A 722 21.34 22.76 14.87
C GLY A 722 20.69 23.28 13.58
N TYR A 723 19.62 24.06 13.72
CA TYR A 723 18.86 24.64 12.60
C TYR A 723 19.71 25.48 11.62
N ARG A 724 20.92 25.90 12.02
CA ARG A 724 21.83 26.71 11.21
C ARG A 724 22.48 25.90 10.10
N ALA A 725 22.70 24.59 10.33
CA ALA A 725 23.32 23.71 9.36
C ALA A 725 22.62 23.73 7.99
N ALA A 726 21.28 23.71 7.92
CA ALA A 726 20.58 23.77 6.62
C ALA A 726 20.65 25.15 5.91
N ASN A 727 20.98 26.23 6.63
CA ASN A 727 21.19 27.55 6.02
C ASN A 727 22.65 27.76 5.56
N SER A 728 23.61 27.10 6.22
CA SER A 728 25.06 27.22 5.93
C SER A 728 25.60 26.09 5.05
N MET A 729 24.94 24.93 5.05
CA MET A 729 25.36 23.69 4.35
C MET A 729 24.40 23.34 3.20
N THR A 730 23.96 24.35 2.45
CA THR A 730 22.88 24.27 1.43
C THR A 730 23.11 23.31 0.25
N GLY A 731 24.29 22.71 0.13
CA GLY A 731 24.61 21.67 -0.83
C GLY A 731 24.35 20.24 -0.34
N LEU A 732 24.07 20.05 0.95
CA LEU A 732 23.56 18.80 1.50
C LEU A 732 22.04 18.75 1.32
N ASP A 733 21.53 17.62 0.83
CA ASP A 733 20.08 17.40 0.77
C ASP A 733 19.49 17.14 2.17
N PHE A 734 18.78 18.10 2.74
CA PHE A 734 18.04 17.92 4.00
C PHE A 734 16.63 17.34 3.83
N GLN A 735 16.19 17.02 2.61
CA GLN A 735 14.90 16.37 2.36
C GLN A 735 14.97 14.87 2.68
N ASP A 736 15.91 14.16 2.06
CA ASP A 736 15.87 12.69 1.95
C ASP A 736 17.16 12.02 2.43
N VAL A 737 18.32 12.65 2.26
CA VAL A 737 19.63 12.13 2.72
C VAL A 737 19.95 12.55 4.16
N TRP A 738 19.89 13.85 4.44
CA TRP A 738 20.34 14.45 5.70
C TRP A 738 19.18 14.95 6.55
N THR A 739 19.40 15.02 7.85
CA THR A 739 18.53 15.77 8.77
C THR A 739 19.35 16.60 9.76
N ILE A 740 18.69 17.59 10.35
CA ILE A 740 19.23 18.36 11.46
C ILE A 740 19.10 17.56 12.77
N THR A 741 20.13 17.68 13.62
CA THR A 741 20.08 17.28 15.04
C THR A 741 20.42 18.50 15.90
N ASP A 742 20.39 18.41 17.24
CA ASP A 742 20.94 19.47 18.11
C ASP A 742 22.48 19.57 18.03
N SER A 743 23.11 18.60 17.38
CA SER A 743 24.52 18.56 17.04
C SER A 743 24.68 18.87 15.53
N TYR A 744 25.66 18.23 14.88
CA TYR A 744 25.84 18.27 13.43
C TYR A 744 24.73 17.51 12.67
N PRO A 745 24.57 17.71 11.34
CA PRO A 745 23.68 16.90 10.53
C PRO A 745 23.92 15.39 10.64
N ALA A 746 22.84 14.63 10.71
CA ALA A 746 22.84 13.17 10.69
C ALA A 746 22.40 12.68 9.30
N VAL A 747 22.89 11.51 8.87
CA VAL A 747 22.45 10.85 7.64
C VAL A 747 21.26 9.96 8.01
N ARG A 748 20.09 10.25 7.45
CA ARG A 748 18.80 9.65 7.85
C ARG A 748 18.82 8.13 7.81
N ALA A 749 19.43 7.56 6.76
CA ALA A 749 19.47 6.12 6.50
C ALA A 749 20.27 5.30 7.53
N ILE A 750 21.15 5.92 8.32
CA ILE A 750 22.11 5.19 9.19
C ILE A 750 22.11 5.64 10.65
N ASP A 751 21.63 6.84 10.94
CA ASP A 751 21.64 7.41 12.31
C ASP A 751 20.29 7.27 13.04
N ASN A 752 19.24 6.78 12.35
CA ASN A 752 17.83 6.72 12.77
C ASN A 752 17.38 7.84 13.76
N PRO A 753 17.55 9.13 13.37
CA PRO A 753 17.32 10.25 14.27
C PRO A 753 15.82 10.54 14.46
N PRO A 754 15.38 11.00 15.64
CA PRO A 754 13.96 11.26 15.90
C PRO A 754 13.40 12.35 14.98
N VAL A 755 12.34 12.02 14.25
CA VAL A 755 11.68 12.94 13.32
C VAL A 755 11.02 14.10 14.08
N ARG A 756 11.49 15.33 13.81
CA ARG A 756 10.87 16.56 14.32
C ARG A 756 9.75 16.99 13.38
N ASP A 757 8.55 16.43 13.60
CA ASP A 757 7.36 16.73 12.81
C ASP A 757 6.89 18.19 12.97
N VAL A 758 6.50 18.80 11.86
CA VAL A 758 5.66 20.02 11.87
C VAL A 758 4.19 19.64 11.78
N ARG A 759 3.34 20.44 12.43
CA ARG A 759 1.89 20.22 12.46
C ARG A 759 1.23 20.88 11.26
N VAL A 760 0.59 20.10 10.40
CA VAL A 760 -0.18 20.64 9.26
C VAL A 760 -1.56 21.08 9.74
N LEU A 761 -1.84 22.38 9.69
CA LEU A 761 -3.07 23.00 10.22
C LEU A 761 -4.23 23.04 9.20
N ASN A 762 -3.93 23.22 7.92
CA ASN A 762 -4.93 23.15 6.86
C ASN A 762 -4.32 22.69 5.54
N VAL A 763 -5.13 22.07 4.69
CA VAL A 763 -4.87 21.84 3.26
C VAL A 763 -6.10 22.26 2.45
N THR A 764 -5.87 23.01 1.39
CA THR A 764 -6.88 23.56 0.47
C THR A 764 -6.44 23.34 -0.98
N LEU A 765 -7.38 22.91 -1.82
CA LEU A 765 -7.20 22.81 -3.27
C LEU A 765 -7.86 24.02 -3.95
N SER A 766 -7.28 24.47 -5.05
CA SER A 766 -7.81 25.58 -5.86
C SER A 766 -9.09 25.23 -6.61
N LYS A 767 -9.26 23.95 -6.98
CA LYS A 767 -10.39 23.39 -7.72
C LYS A 767 -10.79 22.04 -7.13
N ARG A 768 -11.95 21.49 -7.53
CA ARG A 768 -12.38 20.12 -7.22
C ARG A 768 -12.11 19.11 -8.35
N ALA A 769 -11.81 19.60 -9.54
CA ALA A 769 -11.35 18.82 -10.67
C ALA A 769 -10.46 19.70 -11.56
N VAL A 770 -9.66 19.08 -12.43
CA VAL A 770 -8.88 19.70 -13.50
C VAL A 770 -8.91 18.82 -14.75
N THR A 771 -8.67 19.40 -15.92
CA THR A 771 -8.41 18.59 -17.12
C THR A 771 -7.00 17.98 -17.09
N LEU A 772 -6.79 16.96 -17.91
CA LEU A 772 -5.47 16.34 -18.10
C LEU A 772 -4.46 17.40 -18.58
N GLY A 773 -3.35 17.56 -17.85
CA GLY A 773 -2.35 18.61 -18.10
C GLY A 773 -2.69 20.01 -17.57
N GLU A 774 -3.86 20.25 -16.97
CA GLU A 774 -4.19 21.54 -16.33
C GLU A 774 -3.61 21.64 -14.90
N GLU A 775 -3.23 22.85 -14.49
CA GLU A 775 -2.71 23.11 -13.15
C GLU A 775 -3.78 23.01 -12.04
N MET A 776 -3.53 22.11 -11.08
CA MET A 776 -4.11 22.11 -9.75
C MET A 776 -3.20 22.89 -8.79
N GLY A 777 -3.65 24.07 -8.36
CA GLY A 777 -3.04 24.80 -7.25
C GLY A 777 -3.40 24.18 -5.90
N VAL A 778 -2.41 23.97 -5.04
CA VAL A 778 -2.49 23.45 -3.68
C VAL A 778 -1.95 24.49 -2.70
N ARG A 779 -2.66 24.73 -1.60
CA ARG A 779 -2.22 25.61 -0.51
C ARG A 779 -2.43 24.93 0.84
N PHE A 780 -1.44 25.02 1.71
CA PHE A 780 -1.50 24.45 3.05
C PHE A 780 -0.77 25.34 4.05
N THR A 781 -1.13 25.23 5.33
CA THR A 781 -0.43 25.90 6.44
C THR A 781 0.18 24.86 7.37
N VAL A 782 1.44 25.05 7.72
CA VAL A 782 2.16 24.30 8.75
C VAL A 782 2.45 25.19 9.96
N GLU A 783 2.60 24.56 11.12
CA GLU A 783 2.93 25.14 12.42
C GLU A 783 4.09 24.32 13.01
N ASN A 784 5.06 24.96 13.67
CA ASN A 784 5.98 24.23 14.54
C ASN A 784 5.35 24.05 15.94
N PRO A 785 5.01 22.82 16.37
CA PRO A 785 4.39 22.58 17.67
C PRO A 785 5.42 22.40 18.81
N ALA A 786 6.72 22.42 18.52
CA ALA A 786 7.78 22.22 19.51
C ALA A 786 8.25 23.56 20.09
N ASP A 787 8.79 23.50 21.32
CA ASP A 787 9.39 24.64 22.03
C ASP A 787 10.76 25.09 21.45
N GLU A 788 11.27 24.39 20.43
CA GLU A 788 12.54 24.66 19.73
C GLU A 788 12.33 24.76 18.20
N PRO A 789 13.18 25.49 17.44
CA PRO A 789 13.01 25.66 15.99
C PRO A 789 13.15 24.34 15.19
N VAL A 790 12.27 24.14 14.21
CA VAL A 790 12.23 22.94 13.34
C VAL A 790 12.49 23.31 11.89
N LEU A 791 13.28 22.51 11.17
CA LEU A 791 13.45 22.66 9.73
C LEU A 791 12.23 22.08 9.00
N TYR A 792 11.48 22.94 8.33
CA TYR A 792 10.45 22.51 7.40
C TYR A 792 10.99 22.42 5.97
N ALA A 793 10.96 21.21 5.42
CA ALA A 793 11.11 20.92 4.01
C ALA A 793 9.76 20.42 3.46
N PRO A 794 9.02 21.22 2.67
CA PRO A 794 7.81 20.73 2.01
C PRO A 794 8.17 19.74 0.90
N ARG A 795 8.23 18.44 1.24
CA ARG A 795 8.16 17.38 0.22
C ARG A 795 6.87 17.55 -0.59
N PRO A 796 6.93 17.55 -1.93
CA PRO A 796 5.74 17.27 -2.75
C PRO A 796 5.17 15.89 -2.39
N PRO A 797 3.88 15.63 -2.66
CA PRO A 797 3.39 14.25 -2.72
C PRO A 797 4.19 13.45 -3.76
N GLU A 798 4.22 12.13 -3.62
CA GLU A 798 4.78 11.21 -4.60
C GLU A 798 4.08 11.35 -5.95
N LEU A 799 4.68 12.14 -6.86
CA LEU A 799 4.46 12.24 -8.31
C LEU A 799 5.43 13.32 -8.83
N GLY A 800 6.51 12.90 -9.47
CA GLY A 800 7.72 13.73 -9.65
C GLY A 800 7.60 14.90 -10.64
N GLY A 801 8.55 15.85 -10.53
CA GLY A 801 8.87 16.80 -11.61
C GLY A 801 9.07 18.27 -11.23
N ILE A 802 8.77 18.70 -10.00
CA ILE A 802 8.83 20.12 -9.59
C ILE A 802 9.89 20.33 -8.48
N PRO A 803 10.82 21.30 -8.62
CA PRO A 803 11.79 21.61 -7.58
C PRO A 803 11.10 22.09 -6.30
N ALA A 804 11.52 21.56 -5.15
CA ALA A 804 10.93 21.92 -3.86
C ALA A 804 11.19 23.40 -3.50
N PRO A 805 10.26 24.07 -2.79
CA PRO A 805 10.54 25.34 -2.14
C PRO A 805 11.78 25.24 -1.22
N PRO A 806 12.62 26.28 -1.13
CA PRO A 806 13.82 26.25 -0.28
C PRO A 806 13.43 26.00 1.18
N HIS A 807 14.23 25.17 1.86
CA HIS A 807 14.02 24.82 3.27
C HIS A 807 13.83 26.08 4.14
N ARG A 808 12.95 26.00 5.13
CA ARG A 808 12.72 27.09 6.08
C ARG A 808 12.72 26.59 7.52
N VAL A 809 13.40 27.31 8.38
CA VAL A 809 13.32 27.10 9.83
C VAL A 809 12.05 27.78 10.33
N LEU A 810 11.19 27.03 11.01
CA LEU A 810 10.02 27.55 11.72
C LEU A 810 10.37 27.71 13.20
N SER A 811 10.22 28.91 13.73
CA SER A 811 10.34 29.20 15.16
C SER A 811 9.23 28.49 15.96
N PRO A 812 9.36 28.31 17.29
CA PRO A 812 8.30 27.75 18.13
C PRO A 812 6.96 28.49 17.95
N GLY A 813 5.89 27.76 17.62
CA GLY A 813 4.57 28.33 17.31
C GLY A 813 4.48 29.15 16.01
N GLU A 814 5.53 29.20 15.18
CA GLU A 814 5.50 29.90 13.89
C GLU A 814 4.66 29.14 12.87
N GLN A 815 3.73 29.84 12.23
CA GLN A 815 2.86 29.29 11.19
C GLN A 815 3.26 29.81 9.80
N GLN A 816 3.55 28.91 8.86
CA GLN A 816 3.85 29.24 7.47
C GLN A 816 2.80 28.67 6.52
N THR A 817 2.29 29.49 5.61
CA THR A 817 1.45 29.03 4.49
C THR A 817 2.27 28.86 3.22
N VAL A 818 2.24 27.66 2.64
CA VAL A 818 2.87 27.31 1.35
C VAL A 818 1.82 27.30 0.24
N ARG A 819 2.25 27.56 -0.99
CA ARG A 819 1.45 27.45 -2.22
C ARG A 819 2.31 26.76 -3.28
N THR A 820 1.73 25.82 -4.02
CA THR A 820 2.36 25.15 -5.16
C THR A 820 1.30 24.85 -6.22
N ASN A 821 1.68 24.71 -7.49
CA ASN A 821 0.81 24.31 -8.59
C ASN A 821 1.41 23.07 -9.27
N TRP A 822 0.56 22.20 -9.81
CA TRP A 822 0.99 20.92 -10.40
C TRP A 822 0.05 20.48 -11.52
N THR A 823 0.62 19.99 -12.62
CA THR A 823 -0.12 19.43 -13.78
C THR A 823 -0.14 17.90 -13.73
N THR A 824 -1.28 17.31 -14.06
CA THR A 824 -1.50 15.86 -13.91
C THR A 824 -1.32 15.12 -15.23
N ALA A 825 -0.65 13.96 -15.19
CA ALA A 825 -0.34 13.15 -16.37
C ALA A 825 -1.29 11.96 -16.61
N ALA A 826 -2.22 11.67 -15.68
CA ALA A 826 -3.15 10.56 -15.80
C ALA A 826 -4.53 10.85 -15.19
N VAL A 827 -5.56 10.43 -15.92
CA VAL A 827 -7.00 10.58 -15.65
C VAL A 827 -7.43 9.83 -14.39
N GLY A 828 -8.57 10.18 -13.79
CA GLY A 828 -9.16 9.55 -12.61
C GLY A 828 -9.08 10.42 -11.36
N THR A 829 -9.71 9.98 -10.26
CA THR A 829 -9.61 10.67 -8.98
C THR A 829 -8.18 10.61 -8.44
N ARG A 830 -7.67 11.76 -8.01
CA ARG A 830 -6.34 11.95 -7.42
C ARG A 830 -6.46 12.49 -6.01
N THR A 831 -5.44 12.23 -5.20
CA THR A 831 -5.42 12.58 -3.77
C THR A 831 -4.18 13.39 -3.46
N VAL A 832 -4.37 14.51 -2.75
CA VAL A 832 -3.29 15.33 -2.21
C VAL A 832 -3.20 15.09 -0.71
N THR A 833 -2.07 14.52 -0.28
CA THR A 833 -1.72 14.25 1.12
C THR A 833 -0.52 15.12 1.49
N ILE A 834 -0.60 15.84 2.61
CA ILE A 834 0.47 16.72 3.11
C ILE A 834 0.57 16.49 4.62
N GLY A 835 1.65 15.83 5.05
CA GLY A 835 1.84 15.38 6.43
C GLY A 835 0.61 14.63 6.97
N GLN A 836 0.29 14.87 8.24
CA GLN A 836 -0.83 14.22 8.94
C GLN A 836 -2.20 14.89 8.71
N HIS A 837 -2.34 15.79 7.74
CA HIS A 837 -3.64 16.44 7.47
C HIS A 837 -4.54 15.54 6.60
N PRO A 838 -5.85 15.39 6.90
CA PRO A 838 -6.76 14.58 6.11
C PRO A 838 -6.70 14.85 4.60
N PRO A 839 -6.57 13.81 3.77
CA PRO A 839 -6.31 13.94 2.33
C PRO A 839 -7.39 14.74 1.61
N LYS A 840 -6.99 15.48 0.56
CA LYS A 840 -7.90 16.20 -0.34
C LYS A 840 -7.98 15.52 -1.69
N ARG A 841 -9.15 14.95 -2.02
CA ARG A 841 -9.44 14.38 -3.34
C ARG A 841 -9.84 15.46 -4.35
N PHE A 842 -9.50 15.24 -5.61
CA PHE A 842 -9.98 15.98 -6.79
C PHE A 842 -9.89 15.07 -8.02
N ASP A 843 -10.63 15.39 -9.09
CA ASP A 843 -10.66 14.55 -10.29
C ASP A 843 -9.81 15.09 -11.43
N VAL A 844 -9.11 14.20 -12.15
CA VAL A 844 -8.42 14.50 -13.42
C VAL A 844 -9.23 13.91 -14.57
N LEU A 845 -9.60 14.74 -15.55
CA LEU A 845 -10.60 14.39 -16.56
C LEU A 845 -10.05 14.70 -17.97
N THR A 846 -10.30 13.83 -18.95
CA THR A 846 -9.75 13.99 -20.31
C THR A 846 -10.24 15.27 -20.98
N GLU A 847 -11.56 15.43 -21.03
CA GLU A 847 -12.26 16.63 -21.50
C GLU A 847 -13.67 16.66 -20.89
N HIS A 848 -14.32 17.81 -20.92
CA HIS A 848 -15.63 18.02 -20.31
C HIS A 848 -16.61 18.64 -21.31
N ASN A 849 -17.27 17.78 -22.09
CA ASN A 849 -18.32 18.13 -23.04
C ASN A 849 -19.63 17.40 -22.71
N PRO A 850 -20.80 18.08 -22.67
CA PRO A 850 -22.11 17.43 -22.54
C PRO A 850 -22.38 16.42 -23.66
N VAL A 851 -22.84 15.22 -23.29
CA VAL A 851 -23.01 14.09 -24.22
C VAL A 851 -24.38 14.14 -24.88
N LEU A 852 -24.45 13.97 -26.19
CA LEU A 852 -25.72 13.80 -26.93
C LEU A 852 -26.36 12.44 -26.61
N VAL A 853 -27.41 12.45 -25.79
CA VAL A 853 -28.13 11.26 -25.32
C VAL A 853 -29.37 10.94 -26.14
N ASP A 854 -30.01 11.93 -26.76
CA ASP A 854 -31.16 11.66 -27.64
C ASP A 854 -31.41 12.71 -28.73
N VAL A 855 -32.15 12.33 -29.78
CA VAL A 855 -32.64 13.20 -30.87
C VAL A 855 -34.05 12.78 -31.28
N ASP A 856 -35.00 13.72 -31.21
CA ASP A 856 -36.41 13.49 -31.56
C ASP A 856 -36.84 14.33 -32.78
N THR A 857 -37.68 13.73 -33.63
CA THR A 857 -38.21 14.27 -34.89
C THR A 857 -39.65 13.81 -35.11
N PRO A 858 -40.60 14.72 -35.45
CA PRO A 858 -41.97 14.35 -35.80
C PRO A 858 -42.02 13.34 -36.95
N ALA A 859 -42.89 12.33 -36.84
CA ALA A 859 -42.98 11.27 -37.86
C ALA A 859 -43.42 11.81 -39.23
N ALA A 860 -44.40 12.73 -39.27
CA ALA A 860 -44.87 13.38 -40.49
C ALA A 860 -45.42 14.79 -40.23
N VAL A 861 -45.35 15.67 -41.24
CA VAL A 861 -45.81 17.07 -41.24
C VAL A 861 -46.38 17.45 -42.61
N VAL A 862 -47.15 18.54 -42.71
CA VAL A 862 -47.69 19.05 -43.99
C VAL A 862 -46.77 20.11 -44.59
N ARG A 863 -46.61 20.09 -45.92
CA ARG A 863 -45.80 21.05 -46.67
C ARG A 863 -46.33 22.47 -46.47
N GLY A 864 -45.47 23.36 -45.96
CA GLY A 864 -45.79 24.73 -45.56
C GLY A 864 -45.79 24.94 -44.03
N GLU A 865 -45.93 23.88 -43.24
CA GLU A 865 -45.89 23.96 -41.78
C GLU A 865 -44.47 24.16 -41.24
N ARG A 866 -44.37 24.66 -39.99
CA ARG A 866 -43.13 24.64 -39.22
C ARG A 866 -43.16 23.51 -38.20
N TYR A 867 -42.02 22.90 -37.96
CA TYR A 867 -41.88 21.82 -36.99
C TYR A 867 -40.55 21.88 -36.24
N ASN A 868 -40.54 21.24 -35.08
CA ASN A 868 -39.41 21.21 -34.17
C ASN A 868 -38.65 19.89 -34.29
N VAL A 869 -37.32 19.99 -34.27
CA VAL A 869 -36.39 18.88 -34.08
C VAL A 869 -35.69 19.12 -32.74
N THR A 870 -35.60 18.13 -31.86
CA THR A 870 -34.97 18.32 -30.54
C THR A 870 -33.77 17.43 -30.32
N ALA A 871 -32.83 17.89 -29.48
CA ALA A 871 -31.64 17.16 -29.05
C ALA A 871 -31.54 17.21 -27.53
N THR A 872 -31.45 16.06 -26.87
CA THR A 872 -31.24 16.01 -25.41
C THR A 872 -29.79 15.66 -25.09
N LEU A 873 -29.13 16.57 -24.39
CA LEU A 873 -27.77 16.41 -23.87
C LEU A 873 -27.82 16.03 -22.39
N LYS A 874 -26.86 15.22 -21.95
CA LYS A 874 -26.61 14.94 -20.52
C LYS A 874 -25.22 15.42 -20.14
N ASN A 875 -25.14 16.10 -19.00
CA ASN A 875 -23.89 16.37 -18.32
C ASN A 875 -23.68 15.33 -17.21
N ASN A 876 -22.58 14.59 -17.27
CA ASN A 876 -22.18 13.63 -16.23
C ASN A 876 -21.22 14.24 -15.19
N ALA A 877 -20.74 15.47 -15.40
CA ALA A 877 -19.91 16.21 -14.46
C ALA A 877 -20.75 16.81 -13.33
N SER A 878 -20.12 17.17 -12.20
CA SER A 878 -20.77 17.85 -11.07
C SER A 878 -20.81 19.39 -11.20
N VAL A 879 -20.40 19.94 -12.35
CA VAL A 879 -20.33 21.38 -12.65
C VAL A 879 -21.06 21.70 -13.97
N GLU A 880 -21.53 22.94 -14.15
CA GLU A 880 -22.13 23.40 -15.41
C GLU A 880 -21.11 23.35 -16.56
N LEU A 881 -21.50 22.84 -17.72
CA LEU A 881 -20.67 22.72 -18.91
C LEU A 881 -21.34 23.31 -20.15
N HIS A 882 -20.54 23.83 -21.08
CA HIS A 882 -21.02 24.36 -22.36
C HIS A 882 -20.82 23.37 -23.51
N ALA A 883 -21.80 23.29 -24.42
CA ALA A 883 -21.71 22.53 -25.66
C ALA A 883 -22.13 23.41 -26.86
N THR A 884 -21.65 23.09 -28.07
CA THR A 884 -22.24 23.61 -29.30
C THR A 884 -22.91 22.47 -30.07
N VAL A 885 -24.23 22.61 -30.25
CA VAL A 885 -25.11 21.66 -30.91
C VAL A 885 -25.29 22.10 -32.36
N VAL A 886 -24.93 21.24 -33.31
CA VAL A 886 -25.02 21.50 -34.75
C VAL A 886 -26.13 20.63 -35.34
N HIS A 887 -27.22 21.26 -35.77
CA HIS A 887 -28.30 20.62 -36.54
C HIS A 887 -28.05 20.81 -38.03
N ARG A 888 -28.25 19.74 -38.81
CA ARG A 888 -28.14 19.70 -40.27
C ARG A 888 -29.35 19.01 -40.87
N SER A 889 -29.81 19.52 -42.00
CA SER A 889 -30.76 18.87 -42.91
C SER A 889 -30.45 19.30 -44.35
N PRO A 890 -31.10 18.74 -45.39
CA PRO A 890 -30.86 19.15 -46.77
C PRO A 890 -31.00 20.66 -46.95
N GLY A 891 -29.92 21.32 -47.39
CA GLY A 891 -29.87 22.77 -47.63
C GLY A 891 -29.72 23.67 -46.39
N GLU A 892 -29.76 23.13 -45.16
CA GLU A 892 -29.82 23.94 -43.93
C GLU A 892 -28.89 23.39 -42.84
N GLN A 893 -28.04 24.25 -42.26
CA GLN A 893 -27.30 23.98 -41.02
C GLN A 893 -27.55 25.12 -40.02
N THR A 894 -27.85 24.77 -38.77
CA THR A 894 -27.94 25.73 -37.66
C THR A 894 -27.10 25.26 -36.47
N ASN A 895 -26.42 26.22 -35.81
CA ASN A 895 -25.59 25.96 -34.64
C ASN A 895 -26.22 26.66 -33.43
N ARG A 896 -26.26 26.01 -32.27
CA ARG A 896 -26.66 26.62 -30.98
C ARG A 896 -25.68 26.23 -29.88
N SER A 897 -25.09 27.22 -29.22
CA SER A 897 -24.35 26.99 -27.97
C SER A 897 -25.33 26.96 -26.80
N VAL A 898 -25.11 26.03 -25.86
CA VAL A 898 -25.99 25.76 -24.72
C VAL A 898 -25.15 25.44 -23.49
N SER A 899 -25.63 25.78 -22.29
CA SER A 899 -25.08 25.26 -21.03
C SER A 899 -25.97 24.16 -20.43
N VAL A 900 -25.34 23.27 -19.68
CA VAL A 900 -25.97 22.09 -19.08
C VAL A 900 -25.46 21.96 -17.63
N ASP A 901 -26.37 22.09 -16.67
CA ASP A 901 -26.05 22.00 -15.23
C ASP A 901 -25.40 20.67 -14.84
N GLY A 902 -24.62 20.67 -13.75
CA GLY A 902 -23.96 19.47 -13.24
C GLY A 902 -24.94 18.34 -12.91
N GLY A 903 -24.70 17.15 -13.45
CA GLY A 903 -25.56 15.97 -13.34
C GLY A 903 -26.88 16.05 -14.15
N GLY A 904 -27.14 17.17 -14.83
CA GLY A 904 -28.41 17.48 -15.46
C GLY A 904 -28.54 17.01 -16.91
N ASN A 905 -29.80 16.99 -17.37
CA ASN A 905 -30.15 16.88 -18.79
C ASN A 905 -30.64 18.23 -19.32
N ARG A 906 -30.33 18.56 -20.58
CA ARG A 906 -30.78 19.78 -21.26
C ARG A 906 -31.20 19.49 -22.69
N THR A 907 -32.41 19.87 -23.05
CA THR A 907 -32.94 19.73 -24.41
C THR A 907 -32.78 21.04 -25.19
N VAL A 908 -32.32 20.93 -26.45
CA VAL A 908 -32.17 22.03 -27.41
C VAL A 908 -33.10 21.80 -28.59
N THR A 909 -33.94 22.79 -28.89
CA THR A 909 -34.92 22.75 -29.97
C THR A 909 -34.46 23.55 -31.19
N PHE A 910 -34.63 22.98 -32.37
CA PHE A 910 -34.41 23.61 -33.67
C PHE A 910 -35.73 23.64 -34.44
N GLU A 911 -36.17 24.84 -34.84
CA GLU A 911 -37.38 25.06 -35.64
C GLU A 911 -37.00 25.10 -37.13
N THR A 912 -37.71 24.36 -37.99
CA THR A 912 -37.50 24.36 -39.44
C THR A 912 -38.84 24.27 -40.19
N VAL A 913 -38.83 24.46 -41.51
CA VAL A 913 -40.03 24.58 -42.36
C VAL A 913 -40.14 23.38 -43.30
N ALA A 914 -41.34 22.82 -43.44
CA ALA A 914 -41.65 21.72 -44.35
C ALA A 914 -41.76 22.20 -45.81
N ASP A 915 -40.62 22.38 -46.47
CA ASP A 915 -40.48 23.05 -47.78
C ASP A 915 -40.82 22.17 -49.00
N THR A 916 -40.37 20.92 -48.97
CA THR A 916 -40.37 19.98 -50.10
C THR A 916 -40.94 18.63 -49.67
N ALA A 917 -41.89 18.08 -50.43
CA ALA A 917 -42.54 16.82 -50.09
C ALA A 917 -41.58 15.61 -50.24
N GLY A 918 -41.64 14.67 -49.30
CA GLY A 918 -40.74 13.52 -49.22
C GLY A 918 -40.14 13.33 -47.82
N GLN A 919 -39.21 12.38 -47.69
CA GLN A 919 -38.48 12.13 -46.44
C GLN A 919 -37.35 13.14 -46.24
N ARG A 920 -37.37 13.90 -45.13
CA ARG A 920 -36.32 14.86 -44.76
C ARG A 920 -35.51 14.34 -43.57
N ASN A 921 -34.25 13.99 -43.83
CA ASN A 921 -33.33 13.52 -42.80
C ASN A 921 -32.74 14.69 -42.01
N HIS A 922 -32.71 14.54 -40.69
CA HIS A 922 -32.05 15.45 -39.75
C HIS A 922 -30.84 14.76 -39.14
N THR A 923 -29.74 15.50 -39.00
CA THR A 923 -28.50 15.04 -38.36
C THR A 923 -28.13 16.05 -37.29
N ILE A 924 -27.88 15.59 -36.06
CA ILE A 924 -27.42 16.44 -34.97
C ILE A 924 -26.07 15.95 -34.48
N THR A 925 -25.11 16.87 -34.44
CA THR A 925 -23.74 16.62 -34.00
C THR A 925 -23.43 17.49 -32.79
N VAL A 926 -22.81 16.90 -31.78
CA VAL A 926 -22.30 17.54 -30.56
C VAL A 926 -20.88 17.03 -30.37
N HIS A 927 -19.89 17.90 -30.64
CA HIS A 927 -18.47 17.54 -30.77
C HIS A 927 -18.25 16.40 -31.79
N ASP A 928 -17.77 15.23 -31.37
CA ASP A 928 -17.57 14.03 -32.19
C ASP A 928 -18.88 13.23 -32.42
N ARG A 929 -19.83 13.31 -31.49
CA ARG A 929 -21.01 12.43 -31.48
C ARG A 929 -22.12 12.94 -32.38
N THR A 930 -22.61 12.05 -33.24
CA THR A 930 -23.67 12.35 -34.21
C THR A 930 -24.84 11.37 -34.07
N ARG A 931 -26.06 11.90 -34.02
CA ARG A 931 -27.33 11.13 -34.12
C ARG A 931 -28.18 11.65 -35.29
N ARG A 932 -29.19 10.87 -35.68
CA ARG A 932 -30.07 11.18 -36.82
C ARG A 932 -31.54 10.91 -36.48
N GLY A 933 -32.43 11.68 -37.09
CA GLY A 933 -33.88 11.48 -37.13
C GLY A 933 -34.42 11.80 -38.51
N SER A 934 -35.71 11.60 -38.76
CA SER A 934 -36.29 11.73 -40.11
C SER A 934 -37.78 12.08 -40.06
N THR A 935 -38.19 13.09 -40.83
CA THR A 935 -39.56 13.61 -40.88
C THR A 935 -40.14 13.45 -42.29
N GLU A 936 -41.34 12.88 -42.42
CA GLU A 936 -42.04 12.78 -43.71
C GLU A 936 -42.87 14.05 -44.00
N ILE A 937 -42.54 14.79 -45.06
CA ILE A 937 -43.29 15.97 -45.50
C ILE A 937 -44.32 15.58 -46.55
N ARG A 938 -45.61 15.80 -46.26
CA ARG A 938 -46.76 15.44 -47.13
C ARG A 938 -47.40 16.67 -47.78
N ALA A 939 -47.98 16.51 -48.97
CA ALA A 939 -48.66 17.61 -49.68
C ALA A 939 -50.04 17.96 -49.07
N PRO A 940 -50.54 19.20 -49.25
CA PRO A 940 -51.86 19.64 -48.78
C PRO A 940 -53.01 19.22 -49.72
N GLU A 941 -54.23 19.48 -49.27
CA GLU A 941 -55.50 19.35 -49.99
C GLU A 941 -55.77 20.62 -50.83
N ALA A 942 -56.47 20.48 -51.98
CA ALA A 942 -56.85 21.58 -52.87
C ALA A 942 -57.97 21.14 -53.82
N PHE A 943 -58.94 21.99 -54.12
CA PHE A 943 -60.12 21.64 -54.92
C PHE A 943 -60.33 22.59 -56.11
N ARG A 944 -60.95 22.10 -57.20
CA ARG A 944 -61.26 22.91 -58.39
C ARG A 944 -62.66 22.66 -58.92
N VAL A 945 -63.42 23.73 -59.15
CA VAL A 945 -64.68 23.68 -59.91
C VAL A 945 -64.38 23.43 -61.39
N ASP A 946 -64.61 22.20 -61.86
CA ASP A 946 -64.29 21.80 -63.23
C ASP A 946 -65.33 22.27 -64.24
N SER A 947 -66.62 22.07 -63.94
CA SER A 947 -67.69 22.49 -64.85
C SER A 947 -68.96 22.90 -64.10
N VAL A 948 -69.70 23.82 -64.73
CA VAL A 948 -71.09 24.17 -64.38
C VAL A 948 -71.92 23.89 -65.62
N GLN A 949 -72.76 22.87 -65.55
CA GLN A 949 -73.56 22.35 -66.64
C GLN A 949 -75.03 22.74 -66.42
N VAL A 950 -75.67 23.18 -67.50
CA VAL A 950 -77.06 23.66 -67.52
C VAL A 950 -77.72 23.13 -68.81
N PRO A 951 -79.02 22.77 -68.80
CA PRO A 951 -79.69 22.27 -69.99
C PRO A 951 -79.93 23.36 -71.02
N GLY A 952 -80.26 22.96 -72.26
CA GLY A 952 -80.56 23.88 -73.34
C GLY A 952 -81.86 24.66 -73.11
N GLN A 953 -81.73 25.99 -73.01
CA GLN A 953 -82.82 27.00 -73.03
C GLN A 953 -84.21 26.54 -72.55
N PRO A 954 -84.39 26.26 -71.23
CA PRO A 954 -85.70 25.95 -70.68
C PRO A 954 -86.67 27.10 -70.88
N THR A 955 -87.95 26.77 -71.05
CA THR A 955 -89.03 27.72 -71.26
C THR A 955 -89.58 28.27 -69.95
N ARG A 956 -90.27 29.42 -70.00
CA ARG A 956 -90.82 30.05 -68.80
C ARG A 956 -91.81 29.12 -68.09
N GLY A 957 -91.53 28.81 -66.82
CA GLY A 957 -92.31 27.89 -65.98
C GLY A 957 -91.80 26.44 -65.95
N GLU A 958 -90.78 26.10 -66.74
CA GLU A 958 -90.13 24.79 -66.77
C GLU A 958 -89.09 24.64 -65.65
N GLU A 959 -88.90 23.44 -65.11
CA GLU A 959 -87.83 23.16 -64.13
C GLU A 959 -86.56 22.70 -64.84
N PHE A 960 -85.42 23.29 -64.47
CA PHE A 960 -84.10 22.88 -64.96
C PHE A 960 -83.18 22.50 -63.81
N GLU A 961 -82.26 21.56 -64.06
CA GLU A 961 -81.22 21.15 -63.12
C GLU A 961 -79.88 21.80 -63.49
N VAL A 962 -79.18 22.37 -62.51
CA VAL A 962 -77.79 22.82 -62.63
C VAL A 962 -76.90 21.76 -62.00
N ARG A 963 -75.91 21.24 -62.74
CA ARG A 963 -74.93 20.27 -62.23
C ARG A 963 -73.54 20.88 -62.18
N VAL A 964 -72.82 20.68 -61.08
CA VAL A 964 -71.49 21.23 -60.84
C VAL A 964 -70.55 20.11 -60.45
N THR A 965 -69.51 19.89 -61.26
CA THR A 965 -68.47 18.90 -60.97
C THR A 965 -67.24 19.59 -60.38
N VAL A 966 -66.70 19.01 -59.31
CA VAL A 966 -65.52 19.50 -58.58
C VAL A 966 -64.51 18.37 -58.43
N SER A 967 -63.24 18.61 -58.79
CA SER A 967 -62.11 17.72 -58.54
C SER A 967 -61.40 18.08 -57.24
N ASN A 968 -60.83 17.06 -56.59
CA ASN A 968 -59.75 17.23 -55.63
C ASN A 968 -58.41 17.13 -56.37
N THR A 969 -57.72 18.26 -56.52
CA THR A 969 -56.39 18.34 -57.14
C THR A 969 -55.25 18.20 -56.11
N GLY A 970 -55.59 18.08 -54.83
CA GLY A 970 -54.68 17.84 -53.72
C GLY A 970 -54.27 16.37 -53.53
N GLY A 971 -53.29 16.16 -52.67
CA GLY A 971 -52.68 14.84 -52.44
C GLY A 971 -53.34 13.95 -51.38
N ARG A 972 -54.56 14.28 -50.94
CA ARG A 972 -55.32 13.58 -49.90
C ARG A 972 -56.81 13.74 -50.13
N ASP A 973 -57.59 12.75 -49.72
CA ASP A 973 -59.05 12.83 -49.59
C ASP A 973 -59.44 13.95 -48.62
N GLY A 974 -60.39 14.80 -49.01
CA GLY A 974 -60.83 15.94 -48.19
C GLY A 974 -62.24 16.41 -48.55
N ALA A 975 -62.80 17.33 -47.76
CA ALA A 975 -64.19 17.75 -47.87
C ALA A 975 -64.33 19.23 -48.20
N VAL A 976 -65.06 19.55 -49.28
CA VAL A 976 -65.16 20.90 -49.84
C VAL A 976 -66.62 21.38 -49.92
N PRO A 977 -66.95 22.58 -49.43
CA PRO A 977 -68.28 23.18 -49.62
C PRO A 977 -68.42 23.70 -51.06
N VAL A 978 -69.45 23.23 -51.75
CA VAL A 978 -69.81 23.62 -53.13
C VAL A 978 -71.11 24.39 -53.09
N ALA A 979 -71.05 25.71 -53.33
CA ALA A 979 -72.22 26.57 -53.39
C ALA A 979 -72.59 26.90 -54.83
N ILE A 980 -73.83 26.59 -55.24
CA ILE A 980 -74.41 26.97 -56.53
C ILE A 980 -75.29 28.20 -56.32
N LYS A 981 -75.06 29.27 -57.07
CA LYS A 981 -75.76 30.57 -56.99
C LYS A 981 -76.34 30.96 -58.35
N ALA A 982 -77.36 31.81 -58.31
CA ALA A 982 -78.09 32.27 -59.48
C ALA A 982 -78.41 33.77 -59.34
N GLY A 983 -77.54 34.61 -59.91
CA GLY A 983 -77.29 35.94 -59.34
C GLY A 983 -76.87 35.83 -57.87
N ASP A 984 -77.30 36.79 -57.03
CA ASP A 984 -76.95 36.83 -55.61
C ASP A 984 -77.60 35.71 -54.76
N ARG A 985 -78.58 34.98 -55.32
CA ARG A 985 -79.33 33.96 -54.57
C ARG A 985 -78.65 32.59 -54.65
N VAL A 986 -78.27 32.05 -53.49
CA VAL A 986 -77.84 30.65 -53.34
C VAL A 986 -79.00 29.71 -53.65
N LEU A 987 -78.73 28.67 -54.45
CA LEU A 987 -79.66 27.57 -54.76
C LEU A 987 -79.38 26.35 -53.88
N VAL A 988 -78.11 25.95 -53.77
CA VAL A 988 -77.64 24.91 -52.85
C VAL A 988 -76.25 25.28 -52.33
N ASN A 989 -75.89 24.78 -51.15
CA ASN A 989 -74.55 24.87 -50.58
C ASN A 989 -74.30 23.60 -49.76
N GLU A 990 -73.53 22.66 -50.30
CA GLU A 990 -73.34 21.33 -49.75
C GLU A 990 -71.85 20.99 -49.65
N THR A 991 -71.44 20.38 -48.54
CA THR A 991 -70.06 19.92 -48.34
C THR A 991 -69.93 18.48 -48.79
N VAL A 992 -69.12 18.24 -49.81
CA VAL A 992 -68.88 16.89 -50.37
C VAL A 992 -67.44 16.47 -50.13
N THR A 993 -67.25 15.24 -49.67
CA THR A 993 -65.93 14.60 -49.57
C THR A 993 -65.53 14.04 -50.92
N VAL A 994 -64.36 14.44 -51.43
CA VAL A 994 -63.82 14.03 -52.73
C VAL A 994 -62.44 13.40 -52.50
N PRO A 995 -62.23 12.12 -52.86
CA PRO A 995 -60.92 11.47 -52.74
C PRO A 995 -59.83 12.13 -53.60
N ALA A 996 -58.56 11.91 -53.25
CA ALA A 996 -57.43 12.51 -53.96
C ALA A 996 -57.42 12.18 -55.46
N GLY A 997 -57.46 13.20 -56.33
CA GLY A 997 -57.49 13.05 -57.79
C GLY A 997 -58.85 12.72 -58.39
N GLU A 998 -59.87 12.43 -57.58
CA GLU A 998 -61.22 12.10 -58.02
C GLU A 998 -62.11 13.34 -58.22
N THR A 999 -63.32 13.12 -58.76
CA THR A 999 -64.36 14.16 -58.90
C THR A 999 -65.67 13.78 -58.23
N ALA A 1000 -66.39 14.78 -57.72
CA ALA A 1000 -67.78 14.63 -57.30
C ALA A 1000 -68.67 15.68 -57.98
N THR A 1001 -69.98 15.41 -58.06
CA THR A 1001 -70.95 16.33 -58.68
C THR A 1001 -72.08 16.67 -57.71
N VAL A 1002 -72.30 17.97 -57.50
CA VAL A 1002 -73.43 18.54 -56.74
C VAL A 1002 -74.44 19.12 -57.74
N SER A 1003 -75.74 19.06 -57.42
CA SER A 1003 -76.78 19.58 -58.31
C SER A 1003 -77.89 20.34 -57.59
N ALA A 1004 -78.63 21.16 -58.32
CA ALA A 1004 -79.78 21.91 -57.81
C ALA A 1004 -80.83 22.12 -58.92
N THR A 1005 -82.09 21.81 -58.64
CA THR A 1005 -83.22 22.10 -59.55
C THR A 1005 -83.82 23.49 -59.28
N ARG A 1006 -84.36 24.11 -60.33
CA ARG A 1006 -85.05 25.41 -60.24
C ARG A 1006 -86.05 25.62 -61.38
N THR A 1007 -87.21 26.17 -61.03
CA THR A 1007 -88.23 26.67 -61.99
C THR A 1007 -87.81 27.98 -62.67
N ALA A 1008 -87.98 28.06 -63.99
CA ALA A 1008 -87.64 29.18 -64.86
C ALA A 1008 -88.71 30.30 -64.86
N ASN A 1009 -88.87 30.99 -63.73
CA ASN A 1009 -90.02 31.88 -63.48
C ASN A 1009 -90.09 33.17 -64.35
N SER A 1010 -88.99 33.56 -64.99
CA SER A 1010 -88.86 34.78 -65.79
C SER A 1010 -87.97 34.54 -67.01
N THR A 1011 -88.33 35.14 -68.15
CA THR A 1011 -87.58 35.05 -69.41
C THR A 1011 -86.32 35.93 -69.40
N GLY A 1012 -85.35 35.58 -70.25
CA GLY A 1012 -84.09 36.30 -70.38
C GLY A 1012 -82.88 35.53 -69.84
N SER A 1013 -81.77 36.24 -69.64
CA SER A 1013 -80.46 35.67 -69.34
C SER A 1013 -80.18 35.62 -67.83
N LEU A 1014 -79.86 34.43 -67.31
CA LEU A 1014 -79.53 34.16 -65.91
C LEU A 1014 -78.09 33.65 -65.78
N GLU A 1015 -77.24 34.36 -65.04
CA GLU A 1015 -75.91 33.83 -64.66
C GLU A 1015 -76.05 32.81 -63.52
N LEU A 1016 -75.42 31.66 -63.71
CA LEU A 1016 -75.35 30.55 -62.76
C LEU A 1016 -73.89 30.30 -62.41
N ARG A 1017 -73.58 30.34 -61.11
CA ARG A 1017 -72.23 30.58 -60.60
C ARG A 1017 -71.93 29.62 -59.44
N ALA A 1018 -70.88 28.84 -59.57
CA ALA A 1018 -70.49 27.81 -58.61
C ALA A 1018 -69.16 28.17 -57.94
N THR A 1019 -69.13 28.14 -56.61
CA THR A 1019 -67.97 28.51 -55.78
C THR A 1019 -67.62 27.40 -54.80
N THR A 1020 -66.35 27.00 -54.80
CA THR A 1020 -65.66 26.41 -53.64
C THR A 1020 -64.77 27.49 -52.98
N PRO A 1021 -64.12 27.23 -51.82
CA PRO A 1021 -63.16 28.18 -51.24
C PRO A 1021 -61.96 28.46 -52.15
N ASP A 1022 -61.56 27.46 -52.95
CA ASP A 1022 -60.34 27.46 -53.76
C ASP A 1022 -60.57 27.92 -55.22
N GLY A 1023 -61.82 27.99 -55.68
CA GLY A 1023 -62.11 28.30 -57.07
C GLY A 1023 -63.58 28.58 -57.39
N GLU A 1024 -63.81 29.33 -58.46
CA GLU A 1024 -65.12 29.73 -58.94
C GLU A 1024 -65.24 29.53 -60.45
N ARG A 1025 -66.43 29.14 -60.90
CA ARG A 1025 -66.78 29.09 -62.33
C ARG A 1025 -68.24 29.48 -62.52
N SER A 1026 -68.55 30.27 -63.55
CA SER A 1026 -69.93 30.58 -63.93
C SER A 1026 -70.24 30.26 -65.38
N THR A 1027 -71.52 30.19 -65.68
CA THR A 1027 -72.12 29.95 -67.00
C THR A 1027 -73.44 30.72 -67.10
N THR A 1028 -73.99 30.84 -68.30
CA THR A 1028 -75.17 31.66 -68.57
C THR A 1028 -76.27 30.83 -69.20
N LEU A 1029 -77.45 30.82 -68.58
CA LEU A 1029 -78.64 30.13 -69.05
C LEU A 1029 -79.66 31.14 -69.57
N VAL A 1030 -80.16 30.95 -70.80
CA VAL A 1030 -81.15 31.84 -71.42
C VAL A 1030 -82.52 31.17 -71.41
N VAL A 1031 -83.45 31.72 -70.64
CA VAL A 1031 -84.84 31.24 -70.50
C VAL A 1031 -85.70 31.78 -71.64
N GLY A 1032 -86.29 30.88 -72.43
CA GLY A 1032 -87.19 31.20 -73.54
C GLY A 1032 -88.64 31.45 -73.13
N GLU A 1033 -89.44 32.07 -73.99
CA GLU A 1033 -90.89 32.14 -73.80
C GLU A 1033 -91.55 30.77 -74.00
N GLN A 1034 -92.67 30.55 -73.30
CA GLN A 1034 -93.35 29.26 -73.24
C GLN A 1034 -94.15 29.00 -74.53
N SER A 1035 -93.68 28.03 -75.32
CA SER A 1035 -94.43 27.46 -76.45
C SER A 1035 -95.07 26.13 -76.04
N SER A 1036 -96.25 25.83 -76.55
CA SER A 1036 -97.08 24.72 -76.07
C SER A 1036 -96.95 23.43 -76.91
N ALA A 1037 -96.38 22.34 -76.35
CA ALA A 1037 -96.83 20.95 -76.56
C ALA A 1037 -96.04 19.84 -75.79
N ALA A 1038 -96.72 19.18 -74.84
CA ALA A 1038 -96.85 17.71 -74.65
C ALA A 1038 -95.64 16.70 -74.56
N ASN A 1039 -95.41 16.21 -73.33
CA ASN A 1039 -95.56 14.81 -72.81
C ASN A 1039 -94.58 13.61 -73.05
N GLU A 1040 -94.18 13.00 -71.91
CA GLU A 1040 -94.14 11.55 -71.50
C GLU A 1040 -93.29 10.42 -72.14
N SER A 1041 -92.64 9.58 -71.28
CA SER A 1041 -92.88 8.10 -71.08
C SER A 1041 -91.63 7.16 -70.86
N SER A 1042 -91.86 5.88 -70.46
CA SER A 1042 -90.93 4.77 -70.06
C SER A 1042 -91.57 3.34 -70.31
N THR A 1043 -91.12 2.11 -69.95
CA THR A 1043 -90.18 1.42 -68.99
C THR A 1043 -89.34 0.27 -69.72
N GLU A 1044 -88.89 -0.94 -69.27
CA GLU A 1044 -88.95 -1.80 -68.04
C GLU A 1044 -88.03 -3.11 -68.00
N SER A 1045 -87.95 -3.77 -66.82
CA SER A 1045 -87.92 -5.23 -66.38
C SER A 1045 -87.06 -6.44 -66.95
N THR A 1046 -86.27 -7.06 -66.04
CA THR A 1046 -86.04 -8.50 -65.59
C THR A 1046 -85.68 -9.79 -66.43
N ASP A 1047 -84.81 -10.64 -65.81
CA ASP A 1047 -84.77 -12.16 -65.66
C ASP A 1047 -84.08 -13.22 -66.60
N GLY A 1048 -83.24 -14.14 -66.04
CA GLY A 1048 -83.40 -15.63 -66.15
C GLY A 1048 -82.38 -16.65 -66.81
N SER A 1049 -81.47 -17.31 -66.04
CA SER A 1049 -80.90 -18.71 -66.21
C SER A 1049 -79.90 -19.11 -67.36
N GLY A 1050 -79.23 -20.30 -67.30
CA GLY A 1050 -78.33 -20.86 -68.36
C GLY A 1050 -77.53 -22.17 -68.04
N PRO A 1051 -76.95 -22.90 -69.03
CA PRO A 1051 -75.67 -23.66 -68.83
C PRO A 1051 -74.76 -23.97 -70.08
N GLY A 1052 -73.42 -24.03 -69.89
CA GLY A 1052 -72.51 -24.98 -70.59
C GLY A 1052 -71.78 -24.58 -71.91
N PHE A 1053 -70.61 -25.22 -72.14
CA PHE A 1053 -69.70 -25.15 -73.32
C PHE A 1053 -69.09 -23.76 -73.66
N GLY A 1054 -67.98 -23.75 -74.43
CA GLY A 1054 -67.56 -22.54 -75.15
C GLY A 1054 -66.10 -22.43 -75.61
N ILE A 1055 -65.90 -22.25 -76.92
CA ILE A 1055 -64.89 -21.33 -77.47
C ILE A 1055 -65.53 -19.92 -77.49
N ALA A 1056 -64.75 -18.85 -77.71
CA ALA A 1056 -65.17 -17.44 -77.92
C ALA A 1056 -65.18 -16.54 -76.65
N PRO A 1057 -65.30 -15.19 -76.77
CA PRO A 1057 -64.93 -14.25 -75.71
C PRO A 1057 -66.11 -13.70 -74.86
N GLY A 1058 -65.91 -13.48 -73.55
CA GLY A 1058 -66.81 -12.64 -72.73
C GLY A 1058 -66.84 -12.85 -71.19
N VAL A 1059 -66.34 -11.85 -70.43
CA VAL A 1059 -67.10 -11.02 -69.43
C VAL A 1059 -67.88 -11.63 -68.21
N LEU A 1060 -67.45 -11.23 -66.98
CA LEU A 1060 -68.15 -10.94 -65.68
C LEU A 1060 -68.66 -11.98 -64.60
N ALA A 1061 -68.24 -11.74 -63.32
CA ALA A 1061 -69.01 -11.47 -62.05
C ALA A 1061 -69.78 -12.49 -61.12
N VAL A 1062 -69.39 -12.47 -59.81
CA VAL A 1062 -70.20 -12.14 -58.56
C VAL A 1062 -71.05 -13.17 -57.72
N VAL A 1063 -70.53 -13.47 -56.48
CA VAL A 1063 -71.17 -13.48 -55.10
C VAL A 1063 -72.09 -14.61 -54.53
N ALA A 1064 -71.90 -14.87 -53.21
CA ALA A 1064 -72.79 -15.44 -52.15
C ALA A 1064 -72.97 -16.98 -51.98
N ALA A 1065 -73.18 -17.56 -50.77
CA ALA A 1065 -72.94 -17.13 -49.36
C ALA A 1065 -73.18 -18.29 -48.33
N LEU A 1066 -73.08 -17.97 -47.01
CA LEU A 1066 -73.55 -18.67 -45.78
C LEU A 1066 -72.66 -19.70 -45.01
N LEU A 1067 -72.22 -19.26 -43.81
CA LEU A 1067 -72.23 -19.97 -42.49
C LEU A 1067 -71.28 -21.18 -42.25
N ILE A 1068 -70.86 -21.55 -41.02
CA ILE A 1068 -71.20 -21.07 -39.64
C ILE A 1068 -70.05 -21.25 -38.61
N ALA A 1069 -70.25 -20.74 -37.38
CA ALA A 1069 -69.59 -21.06 -36.09
C ALA A 1069 -68.29 -20.34 -35.62
N ARG A 1070 -68.50 -19.39 -34.67
CA ARG A 1070 -67.88 -19.25 -33.33
C ARG A 1070 -66.35 -19.03 -33.21
N SER A 1071 -65.82 -17.92 -32.64
CA SER A 1071 -66.01 -17.29 -31.29
C SER A 1071 -65.38 -18.11 -30.13
N ALA A 1072 -64.67 -17.59 -29.12
CA ALA A 1072 -64.32 -16.23 -28.66
C ALA A 1072 -63.00 -16.31 -27.79
N ALA A 1073 -62.52 -15.39 -26.93
CA ALA A 1073 -63.06 -14.17 -26.31
C ALA A 1073 -61.96 -13.23 -25.71
N LYS A 1074 -62.42 -12.19 -24.97
CA LYS A 1074 -61.86 -11.51 -23.78
C LYS A 1074 -60.74 -12.20 -22.96
N ALA A 1075 -59.99 -11.53 -22.06
CA ALA A 1075 -59.67 -10.11 -21.78
C ALA A 1075 -58.86 -10.02 -20.44
N ARG A 1076 -58.33 -8.82 -20.14
CA ARG A 1076 -57.50 -8.44 -18.96
C ARG A 1076 -56.07 -8.97 -18.98
#